data_AF-A0A1Q2MCH9-F1
#
_entry.id   AF-A0A1Q2MCH9-F1
#
_cell.length_a   1.000
_cell.length_b   1.000
_cell.length_c   1.000
_cell.angle_alpha   90.00
_cell.angle_beta   90.00
_cell.angle_gamma   90.00
#
_symmetry.space_group_name_H-M   'P 1'
#
loop_
_entity.id
_entity.type
_entity.pdbx_description
1 polymer ?
#
loop_
_entity_poly.entity_id
_entity_poly.type
_entity_poly.pdbx_seq_one_letter_code
_entity_poly.pdbx_strand_id
1 'polypeptide(L)'
;MCRKMFLVLFAVMLTFSAAGELVPGWMWWDGEGSDDLWTTGDNWRRTDGAYPDNTPPNADCNVSLGYFSTYSPAYAQITEGMDITIHGFSVGNRGEGTLDMTGGTLNAYYMNNTQSLSTARATVNMYGGQINIETSIGVARDGTGVINLEGGTITCKLVMFALKSTGVGTINLNGGELIVEYDPANPDQDNLQIRDGSRFVISDGVLKYNTGGLLTVDNFVAFVDAGKIVPDTSEDPRRQVSIETVGDYIVVSTYSDDRIPYNPTPQNGGIVTESGTELGWAAGSTAVSHNIYFSNNTADVENAADTSSPFCIAAEIPDPQFYVDGLSMGSTYYWRVDEVEAGGEVIKGFVWSFSRDQYSEAVETFDTYATYIDMLDNGWAEEAGAYVDLVTDAGSAQDGNRAMVIDCYNSSTMTKTFDSSQDWSTAHNSVSLLQVYIKGELANNASGASVILTDNGGQSAAVNFEDPSRLTTNDNYDKFWIQWLMPLADFTAANPQLNLTQITTMSISIDMVGSGKVYVDSIYLYSSGCYYGKSAGDLNGDCMIDIDDYSIMARSWLKSDPATPTAQPIVWYQFDETSGSTAADSSGNDYTATAKAGGEAATAIWSDQGKSGGCIEFDGTYCMKFSGTEISALSEEVTVSLWINGDPEVQPAAGITFAAADTPMGLAKQLNAHMPWSSSYVYFDTGGDNTSYDRVSWLAPAQAYKYGWNHYAFTKNAQTGQQKIYHNGSLVASASGRTKLMDIAEIAIGMSTNEASTPYIGRVDDFRIYNVELSADDILAISGYPRRGDFAGDDDFVDSADFGVLADGWLSQVLWPAE
;
A
#
# COMPACT_ATOMS: atom_id res chain seq x y z
N MET A 1 15.42 -30.91 52.26
CA MET A 1 16.40 -31.89 51.72
C MET A 1 15.84 -32.79 50.61
N CYS A 2 14.57 -32.64 50.16
CA CYS A 2 13.96 -33.41 49.08
C CYS A 2 13.62 -32.58 47.82
N ARG A 3 14.51 -31.66 47.41
CA ARG A 3 14.42 -30.96 46.10
C ARG A 3 15.50 -31.40 45.11
N LYS A 4 16.40 -32.30 45.53
CA LYS A 4 17.55 -32.78 44.73
C LYS A 4 17.37 -34.16 44.09
N MET A 5 16.23 -34.84 44.29
CA MET A 5 16.00 -36.18 43.74
C MET A 5 15.17 -36.23 42.45
N PHE A 6 14.47 -35.14 42.08
CA PHE A 6 13.67 -35.10 40.85
C PHE A 6 14.48 -34.72 39.60
N LEU A 7 15.61 -34.02 39.77
CA LEU A 7 16.51 -33.66 38.67
C LEU A 7 17.43 -34.80 38.22
N VAL A 8 17.53 -35.89 39.00
CA VAL A 8 18.49 -36.97 38.75
C VAL A 8 17.92 -38.08 37.85
N LEU A 9 16.60 -38.20 37.70
CA LEU A 9 16.02 -39.07 36.65
C LEU A 9 15.89 -38.36 35.29
N PHE A 10 15.84 -37.02 35.25
CA PHE A 10 15.75 -36.26 34.00
C PHE A 10 17.12 -36.03 33.32
N ALA A 11 18.21 -36.32 34.03
CA ALA A 11 19.59 -36.10 33.57
C ALA A 11 20.21 -37.30 32.81
N VAL A 12 19.51 -38.43 32.67
CA VAL A 12 20.06 -39.63 31.98
C VAL A 12 19.73 -39.66 30.47
N MET A 13 18.93 -38.74 29.94
CA MET A 13 18.67 -38.66 28.49
C MET A 13 19.15 -37.39 27.77
N LEU A 14 19.77 -36.43 28.46
CA LEU A 14 20.07 -35.11 27.87
C LEU A 14 21.48 -34.62 28.19
N THR A 15 22.48 -35.28 27.61
CA THR A 15 23.76 -34.65 27.25
C THR A 15 24.31 -35.26 25.96
N PHE A 16 24.04 -34.63 24.81
CA PHE A 16 24.94 -34.69 23.66
C PHE A 16 24.91 -33.35 22.92
N SER A 17 25.91 -32.53 23.23
CA SER A 17 26.29 -31.35 22.47
C SER A 17 27.30 -31.73 21.39
N ALA A 18 27.09 -31.19 20.18
CA ALA A 18 28.14 -30.81 19.23
C ALA A 18 29.28 -31.81 18.97
N ALA A 19 29.00 -32.86 18.19
CA ALA A 19 29.91 -33.47 17.20
C ALA A 19 29.07 -34.42 16.34
N GLY A 20 29.35 -34.50 15.03
CA GLY A 20 28.59 -35.30 14.06
C GLY A 20 28.77 -36.81 14.22
N GLU A 21 28.26 -37.40 15.30
CA GLU A 21 28.11 -38.85 15.45
C GLU A 21 26.62 -39.23 15.41
N LEU A 22 26.28 -40.09 14.45
CA LEU A 22 24.95 -40.67 14.27
C LEU A 22 24.62 -41.56 15.48
N VAL A 23 23.60 -41.20 16.24
CA VAL A 23 23.12 -42.02 17.37
C VAL A 23 22.48 -43.29 16.79
N PRO A 24 22.91 -44.50 17.16
CA PRO A 24 22.26 -45.74 16.72
C PRO A 24 20.81 -45.73 17.21
N GLY A 25 19.83 -45.74 16.29
CA GLY A 25 18.40 -45.76 16.67
C GLY A 25 17.45 -44.85 15.87
N TRP A 26 17.96 -43.82 15.18
CA TRP A 26 17.13 -42.87 14.43
C TRP A 26 17.09 -43.18 12.92
N MET A 27 15.89 -43.16 12.35
CA MET A 27 15.63 -43.13 10.92
C MET A 27 15.20 -41.73 10.51
N TRP A 28 15.60 -41.28 9.33
CA TRP A 28 15.16 -39.99 8.81
C TRP A 28 14.54 -40.15 7.42
N TRP A 29 13.61 -39.25 7.15
CA TRP A 29 12.98 -39.09 5.85
C TRP A 29 13.87 -38.26 4.94
N ASP A 30 14.16 -38.75 3.74
CA ASP A 30 14.79 -37.97 2.67
C ASP A 30 13.88 -37.76 1.46
N GLY A 31 12.80 -38.53 1.32
CA GLY A 31 11.77 -38.33 0.30
C GLY A 31 12.19 -38.71 -1.12
N GLU A 32 13.22 -39.55 -1.28
CA GLU A 32 13.74 -39.96 -2.59
C GLU A 32 12.96 -41.13 -3.23
N GLY A 33 11.89 -41.61 -2.59
CA GLY A 33 11.04 -42.67 -3.09
C GLY A 33 10.12 -42.22 -4.24
N SER A 34 9.31 -43.15 -4.74
CA SER A 34 8.41 -42.90 -5.88
C SER A 34 7.17 -42.07 -5.55
N ASP A 35 6.89 -41.89 -4.26
CA ASP A 35 5.73 -41.18 -3.71
C ASP A 35 6.05 -40.70 -2.29
N ASP A 36 5.13 -39.95 -1.68
CA ASP A 36 5.28 -39.41 -0.33
C ASP A 36 4.71 -40.35 0.77
N LEU A 37 4.37 -41.60 0.44
CA LEU A 37 3.72 -42.50 1.40
C LEU A 37 4.73 -42.97 2.45
N TRP A 38 4.32 -42.96 3.72
CA TRP A 38 5.14 -43.41 4.84
C TRP A 38 5.68 -44.83 4.67
N THR A 39 4.90 -45.69 4.01
CA THR A 39 5.19 -47.11 3.79
C THR A 39 6.13 -47.38 2.61
N THR A 40 6.48 -46.36 1.82
CA THR A 40 7.47 -46.49 0.75
C THR A 40 8.86 -46.49 1.34
N GLY A 41 9.49 -47.67 1.36
CA GLY A 41 10.78 -47.87 2.02
C GLY A 41 11.87 -46.93 1.50
N ASP A 42 11.88 -46.65 0.20
CA ASP A 42 12.85 -45.79 -0.47
C ASP A 42 12.86 -44.34 0.04
N ASN A 43 11.87 -43.91 0.84
CA ASN A 43 11.86 -42.60 1.51
C ASN A 43 12.67 -42.54 2.82
N TRP A 44 13.14 -43.69 3.32
CA TRP A 44 13.76 -43.82 4.64
C TRP A 44 15.24 -44.21 4.57
N ARG A 45 16.04 -43.60 5.44
CA ARG A 45 17.49 -43.84 5.57
C ARG A 45 17.89 -44.18 6.99
N ARG A 46 18.92 -45.04 7.12
CA ARG A 46 19.52 -45.41 8.41
C ARG A 46 20.93 -45.97 8.23
N THR A 47 21.88 -45.53 9.06
CA THR A 47 23.30 -45.90 8.94
C THR A 47 23.79 -46.95 9.96
N ASP A 48 22.90 -47.56 10.74
CA ASP A 48 23.32 -48.43 11.86
C ASP A 48 23.51 -49.92 11.50
N GLY A 49 23.29 -50.30 10.24
CA GLY A 49 23.55 -51.64 9.71
C GLY A 49 22.64 -52.75 10.25
N ALA A 50 21.75 -52.47 11.21
CA ALA A 50 20.75 -53.40 11.74
C ALA A 50 19.51 -53.49 10.83
N TYR A 51 19.25 -52.42 10.08
CA TYR A 51 18.18 -52.33 9.09
C TYR A 51 18.78 -51.84 7.77
N PRO A 52 18.45 -52.47 6.62
CA PRO A 52 18.88 -51.96 5.32
C PRO A 52 18.28 -50.57 5.08
N ASP A 53 19.03 -49.70 4.41
CA ASP A 53 18.44 -48.54 3.74
C ASP A 53 17.26 -49.00 2.88
N ASN A 54 16.27 -48.12 2.72
CA ASN A 54 15.09 -48.35 1.91
C ASN A 54 14.07 -49.32 2.53
N THR A 55 13.97 -49.36 3.87
CA THR A 55 12.92 -50.12 4.59
C THR A 55 12.05 -49.21 5.44
N PRO A 56 10.71 -49.42 5.48
CA PRO A 56 9.84 -48.63 6.34
C PRO A 56 10.14 -48.84 7.84
N PRO A 57 10.00 -47.80 8.68
CA PRO A 57 10.20 -47.91 10.12
C PRO A 57 9.25 -48.89 10.81
N ASN A 58 9.71 -49.48 11.92
CA ASN A 58 8.93 -50.39 12.77
C ASN A 58 8.98 -49.96 14.25
N ALA A 59 8.42 -50.79 15.14
CA ALA A 59 8.23 -50.49 16.56
C ALA A 59 9.52 -50.17 17.35
N ASP A 60 10.69 -50.58 16.84
CA ASP A 60 11.99 -50.31 17.48
C ASP A 60 12.63 -49.00 17.00
N CYS A 61 12.01 -48.30 16.04
CA CYS A 61 12.61 -47.15 15.38
C CYS A 61 12.17 -45.83 16.01
N ASN A 62 13.13 -44.94 16.27
CA ASN A 62 12.84 -43.51 16.37
C ASN A 62 12.93 -42.91 14.98
N VAL A 63 11.97 -42.08 14.59
CA VAL A 63 11.89 -41.56 13.22
C VAL A 63 11.75 -40.04 13.23
N SER A 64 12.29 -39.40 12.19
CA SER A 64 12.22 -37.96 12.06
C SER A 64 11.97 -37.50 10.62
N LEU A 65 10.99 -36.62 10.46
CA LEU A 65 10.86 -35.76 9.28
C LEU A 65 11.66 -34.48 9.53
N GLY A 66 12.48 -34.05 8.57
CA GLY A 66 13.32 -32.86 8.74
C GLY A 66 14.43 -33.02 9.80
N TYR A 67 15.03 -34.22 9.90
CA TYR A 67 16.13 -34.49 10.84
C TYR A 67 17.36 -33.59 10.58
N PHE A 68 17.64 -33.32 9.30
CA PHE A 68 18.69 -32.42 8.84
C PHE A 68 18.09 -31.31 7.98
N SER A 69 18.68 -30.11 8.02
CA SER A 69 18.29 -29.00 7.16
C SER A 69 18.51 -29.27 5.67
N THR A 70 19.37 -30.23 5.32
CA THR A 70 19.61 -30.65 3.93
C THR A 70 18.42 -31.37 3.30
N TYR A 71 17.59 -32.03 4.10
CA TYR A 71 16.39 -32.76 3.64
C TYR A 71 15.12 -32.01 4.05
N SER A 72 15.17 -30.68 3.92
CA SER A 72 14.13 -29.75 4.32
C SER A 72 13.63 -28.98 3.09
N PRO A 73 12.32 -28.84 2.87
CA PRO A 73 11.22 -29.39 3.68
C PRO A 73 11.04 -30.90 3.46
N ALA A 74 10.82 -31.66 4.53
CA ALA A 74 10.43 -33.07 4.46
C ALA A 74 8.91 -33.20 4.48
N TYR A 75 8.34 -34.06 3.63
CA TYR A 75 6.90 -34.26 3.51
C TYR A 75 6.57 -35.75 3.48
N ALA A 76 5.67 -36.21 4.35
CA ALA A 76 5.22 -37.60 4.39
C ALA A 76 3.69 -37.69 4.54
N GLN A 77 3.12 -38.77 4.02
CA GLN A 77 1.69 -39.04 4.05
C GLN A 77 1.37 -40.38 4.73
N ILE A 78 0.34 -40.40 5.58
CA ILE A 78 -0.31 -41.62 6.06
C ILE A 78 -1.76 -41.59 5.60
N THR A 79 -2.18 -42.64 4.90
CA THR A 79 -3.53 -42.73 4.32
C THR A 79 -4.31 -43.88 4.93
N GLU A 80 -5.60 -43.96 4.60
CA GLU A 80 -6.48 -45.04 5.03
C GLU A 80 -5.88 -46.43 4.72
N GLY A 81 -6.03 -47.36 5.66
CA GLY A 81 -5.52 -48.74 5.56
C GLY A 81 -4.07 -48.94 6.03
N MET A 82 -3.34 -47.87 6.36
CA MET A 82 -2.01 -47.97 6.96
C MET A 82 -2.09 -48.14 8.48
N ASP A 83 -1.31 -49.08 9.03
CA ASP A 83 -1.14 -49.29 10.49
C ASP A 83 0.35 -49.27 10.81
N ILE A 84 0.81 -48.16 11.38
CA ILE A 84 2.21 -47.85 11.61
C ILE A 84 2.45 -47.89 13.12
N THR A 85 3.44 -48.66 13.54
CA THR A 85 3.90 -48.68 14.93
C THR A 85 5.40 -48.39 14.95
N ILE A 86 5.79 -47.37 15.72
CA ILE A 86 7.18 -46.93 15.88
C ILE A 86 7.48 -46.66 17.36
N HIS A 87 8.76 -46.50 17.71
CA HIS A 87 9.10 -46.12 19.08
C HIS A 87 8.85 -44.63 19.32
N GLY A 88 9.51 -43.74 18.59
CA GLY A 88 9.41 -42.30 18.83
C GLY A 88 9.36 -41.52 17.53
N PHE A 89 8.66 -40.40 17.54
CA PHE A 89 8.44 -39.61 16.32
C PHE A 89 8.81 -38.15 16.51
N SER A 90 9.49 -37.55 15.53
CA SER A 90 9.66 -36.11 15.43
C SER A 90 9.31 -35.58 14.04
N VAL A 91 8.56 -34.49 14.00
CA VAL A 91 8.34 -33.69 12.78
C VAL A 91 9.12 -32.39 12.96
N GLY A 92 9.92 -31.98 11.98
CA GLY A 92 10.67 -30.72 12.01
C GLY A 92 11.75 -30.66 13.10
N ASN A 93 12.68 -31.62 13.15
CA ASN A 93 13.68 -31.68 14.22
C ASN A 93 14.71 -30.55 14.15
N ARG A 94 15.44 -30.44 13.02
CA ARG A 94 16.42 -29.38 12.73
C ARG A 94 16.08 -28.58 11.46
N GLY A 95 15.23 -29.12 10.59
CA GLY A 95 14.70 -28.45 9.42
C GLY A 95 13.18 -28.29 9.52
N GLU A 96 12.56 -28.18 8.35
CA GLU A 96 11.11 -28.16 8.17
C GLU A 96 10.60 -29.57 7.88
N GLY A 97 9.49 -29.95 8.52
CA GLY A 97 8.84 -31.24 8.29
C GLY A 97 7.32 -31.11 8.33
N THR A 98 6.65 -31.87 7.47
CA THR A 98 5.20 -31.94 7.37
C THR A 98 4.75 -33.40 7.32
N LEU A 99 3.75 -33.74 8.13
CA LEU A 99 3.03 -35.01 8.06
C LEU A 99 1.57 -34.73 7.76
N ASP A 100 1.05 -35.31 6.68
CA ASP A 100 -0.38 -35.30 6.37
C ASP A 100 -0.99 -36.68 6.64
N MET A 101 -2.09 -36.72 7.39
CA MET A 101 -2.85 -37.93 7.67
C MET A 101 -4.29 -37.78 7.18
N THR A 102 -4.66 -38.54 6.16
CA THR A 102 -6.06 -38.63 5.68
C THR A 102 -6.83 -39.79 6.31
N GLY A 103 -6.11 -40.73 6.96
CA GLY A 103 -6.64 -41.93 7.59
C GLY A 103 -5.54 -42.75 8.25
N GLY A 104 -5.83 -44.03 8.53
CA GLY A 104 -4.84 -44.97 9.09
C GLY A 104 -4.58 -44.77 10.58
N THR A 105 -3.58 -45.49 11.10
CA THR A 105 -3.19 -45.47 12.52
C THR A 105 -1.68 -45.30 12.67
N LEU A 106 -1.26 -44.39 13.54
CA LEU A 106 0.14 -44.20 13.96
C LEU A 106 0.25 -44.39 15.47
N ASN A 107 0.88 -45.48 15.89
CA ASN A 107 1.18 -45.77 17.29
C ASN A 107 2.65 -45.41 17.58
N ALA A 108 2.88 -44.59 18.61
CA ALA A 108 4.22 -44.23 19.05
C ALA A 108 4.31 -44.11 20.58
N TYR A 109 5.51 -44.29 21.15
CA TYR A 109 5.76 -44.06 22.57
C TYR A 109 5.74 -42.57 22.92
N TYR A 110 6.30 -41.71 22.07
CA TYR A 110 6.26 -40.25 22.20
C TYR A 110 6.27 -39.55 20.84
N MET A 111 5.82 -38.28 20.81
CA MET A 111 5.86 -37.41 19.63
C MET A 111 6.46 -36.05 19.97
N ASN A 112 7.28 -35.49 19.07
CA ASN A 112 7.72 -34.10 19.12
C ASN A 112 7.45 -33.38 17.80
N ASN A 113 6.61 -32.36 17.83
CA ASN A 113 6.41 -31.41 16.76
C ASN A 113 7.40 -30.26 16.99
N THR A 114 8.52 -30.30 16.26
CA THR A 114 9.83 -29.68 16.48
C THR A 114 10.60 -30.07 17.74
N GLN A 115 11.94 -30.02 17.65
CA GLN A 115 12.80 -30.53 18.72
C GLN A 115 14.04 -29.70 19.05
N SER A 116 14.91 -29.40 18.08
CA SER A 116 16.33 -29.12 18.38
C SER A 116 16.81 -27.70 18.12
N LEU A 117 16.18 -26.96 17.19
CA LEU A 117 16.60 -25.61 16.79
C LEU A 117 15.44 -24.62 16.81
N SER A 118 15.74 -23.36 17.14
CA SER A 118 14.76 -22.26 17.11
C SER A 118 14.27 -21.89 15.71
N THR A 119 14.97 -22.35 14.67
CA THR A 119 14.58 -22.16 13.26
C THR A 119 13.77 -23.33 12.70
N ALA A 120 13.64 -24.43 13.45
CA ALA A 120 12.93 -25.60 12.98
C ALA A 120 11.42 -25.33 12.90
N ARG A 121 10.77 -25.96 11.92
CA ARG A 121 9.33 -25.79 11.64
C ARG A 121 8.67 -27.16 11.49
N ALA A 122 7.53 -27.37 12.12
CA ALA A 122 6.80 -28.62 11.99
C ALA A 122 5.31 -28.40 11.80
N THR A 123 4.73 -29.13 10.86
CA THR A 123 3.30 -29.16 10.62
C THR A 123 2.80 -30.61 10.64
N VAL A 124 1.76 -30.88 11.41
CA VAL A 124 1.04 -32.17 11.37
C VAL A 124 -0.40 -31.86 11.02
N ASN A 125 -0.87 -32.33 9.87
CA ASN A 125 -2.25 -32.17 9.45
C ASN A 125 -2.98 -33.50 9.57
N MET A 126 -4.10 -33.52 10.28
CA MET A 126 -4.98 -34.67 10.38
C MET A 126 -6.36 -34.32 9.83
N TYR A 127 -6.70 -34.94 8.71
CA TYR A 127 -8.03 -34.93 8.11
C TYR A 127 -8.86 -36.16 8.57
N GLY A 128 -8.19 -37.19 9.07
CA GLY A 128 -8.78 -38.45 9.55
C GLY A 128 -7.74 -39.38 10.18
N GLY A 129 -8.18 -40.55 10.66
CA GLY A 129 -7.29 -41.57 11.24
C GLY A 129 -7.02 -41.38 12.73
N GLN A 130 -6.01 -42.10 13.25
CA GLN A 130 -5.66 -42.14 14.67
C GLN A 130 -4.16 -41.96 14.90
N ILE A 131 -3.76 -41.07 15.81
CA ILE A 131 -2.42 -41.06 16.40
C ILE A 131 -2.54 -41.44 17.87
N ASN A 132 -1.94 -42.56 18.25
CA ASN A 132 -1.93 -43.05 19.62
C ASN A 132 -0.53 -42.91 20.22
N ILE A 133 -0.40 -42.03 21.21
CA ILE A 133 0.85 -41.74 21.91
C ILE A 133 0.79 -42.30 23.33
N GLU A 134 1.68 -43.24 23.64
CA GLU A 134 1.66 -43.92 24.94
C GLU A 134 2.06 -42.99 26.11
N THR A 135 2.86 -41.95 25.83
CA THR A 135 3.29 -40.97 26.83
C THR A 135 2.91 -39.54 26.42
N SER A 136 3.83 -38.78 25.82
CA SER A 136 3.70 -37.33 25.67
C SER A 136 3.81 -36.84 24.23
N ILE A 137 3.10 -35.75 23.96
CA ILE A 137 3.28 -34.91 22.78
C ILE A 137 3.96 -33.61 23.21
N GLY A 138 5.15 -33.35 22.66
CA GLY A 138 5.78 -32.04 22.73
C GLY A 138 5.39 -31.21 21.51
N VAL A 139 4.66 -30.12 21.71
CA VAL A 139 4.35 -29.14 20.64
C VAL A 139 5.31 -27.98 20.75
N ALA A 140 6.06 -27.77 19.67
CA ALA A 140 7.13 -26.81 19.57
C ALA A 140 8.16 -26.91 20.70
N ARG A 141 8.89 -28.02 20.85
CA ARG A 141 9.92 -28.11 21.91
C ARG A 141 10.92 -26.95 21.84
N ASP A 142 11.26 -26.55 20.62
CA ASP A 142 12.03 -25.37 20.21
C ASP A 142 11.63 -25.00 18.77
N GLY A 143 11.65 -23.74 18.36
CA GLY A 143 11.15 -23.33 17.02
C GLY A 143 9.62 -23.27 16.92
N THR A 144 9.05 -23.45 15.74
CA THR A 144 7.60 -23.26 15.50
C THR A 144 6.93 -24.58 15.16
N GLY A 145 5.93 -24.95 15.95
CA GLY A 145 5.20 -26.20 15.79
C GLY A 145 3.70 -26.00 15.65
N VAL A 146 3.09 -26.63 14.65
CA VAL A 146 1.66 -26.59 14.39
C VAL A 146 1.11 -28.01 14.24
N ILE A 147 0.00 -28.29 14.92
CA ILE A 147 -0.80 -29.51 14.71
C ILE A 147 -2.22 -29.06 14.35
N ASN A 148 -2.71 -29.45 13.19
CA ASN A 148 -4.05 -29.17 12.69
C ASN A 148 -4.89 -30.46 12.73
N LEU A 149 -5.99 -30.43 13.46
CA LEU A 149 -6.98 -31.52 13.49
C LEU A 149 -8.25 -31.01 12.83
N GLU A 150 -8.43 -31.34 11.55
CA GLU A 150 -9.71 -31.17 10.84
C GLU A 150 -10.59 -32.42 11.02
N GLY A 151 -9.98 -33.58 11.29
CA GLY A 151 -10.68 -34.83 11.60
C GLY A 151 -9.75 -35.85 12.26
N GLY A 152 -10.31 -37.00 12.63
CA GLY A 152 -9.57 -38.07 13.30
C GLY A 152 -9.37 -37.84 14.80
N THR A 153 -8.50 -38.65 15.42
CA THR A 153 -8.28 -38.62 16.87
C THR A 153 -6.80 -38.69 17.21
N ILE A 154 -6.34 -37.82 18.10
CA ILE A 154 -5.06 -37.98 18.78
C ILE A 154 -5.34 -38.38 20.22
N THR A 155 -4.73 -39.47 20.70
CA THR A 155 -4.77 -39.86 22.10
C THR A 155 -3.36 -39.84 22.68
N CYS A 156 -3.19 -39.19 23.83
CA CYS A 156 -1.93 -39.15 24.57
C CYS A 156 -2.16 -39.10 26.07
N LYS A 157 -1.11 -39.12 26.89
CA LYS A 157 -1.22 -38.92 28.35
C LYS A 157 -0.74 -37.55 28.82
N LEU A 158 0.02 -36.85 27.98
CA LEU A 158 0.64 -35.57 28.32
C LEU A 158 0.80 -34.68 27.09
N VAL A 159 0.47 -33.39 27.20
CA VAL A 159 0.73 -32.38 26.16
C VAL A 159 1.57 -31.26 26.74
N MET A 160 2.70 -30.96 26.10
CA MET A 160 3.63 -29.93 26.55
C MET A 160 3.90 -28.93 25.43
N PHE A 161 3.71 -27.64 25.68
CA PHE A 161 4.09 -26.60 24.73
C PHE A 161 5.45 -26.00 25.06
N ALA A 162 6.24 -25.66 24.04
CA ALA A 162 7.31 -24.69 24.14
C ALA A 162 8.33 -24.97 25.25
N LEU A 163 8.93 -26.17 25.28
CA LEU A 163 9.85 -26.59 26.35
C LEU A 163 11.12 -25.74 26.47
N LYS A 164 11.49 -25.00 25.43
CA LYS A 164 12.49 -23.91 25.48
C LYS A 164 11.81 -22.55 25.27
N SER A 165 12.44 -21.47 25.74
CA SER A 165 11.89 -20.10 25.67
C SER A 165 11.67 -19.56 24.26
N THR A 166 12.24 -20.21 23.25
CA THR A 166 12.12 -19.88 21.81
C THR A 166 11.06 -20.71 21.09
N GLY A 167 10.45 -21.69 21.75
CA GLY A 167 9.42 -22.53 21.17
C GLY A 167 8.06 -21.82 21.12
N VAL A 168 7.34 -21.93 20.01
CA VAL A 168 5.97 -21.45 19.85
C VAL A 168 5.13 -22.54 19.20
N GLY A 169 4.18 -23.09 19.96
CA GLY A 169 3.37 -24.22 19.55
C GLY A 169 1.89 -23.88 19.45
N THR A 170 1.24 -24.33 18.38
CA THR A 170 -0.20 -24.19 18.18
C THR A 170 -0.83 -25.55 17.89
N ILE A 171 -1.92 -25.87 18.60
CA ILE A 171 -2.82 -26.95 18.21
C ILE A 171 -4.14 -26.33 17.76
N ASN A 172 -4.49 -26.54 16.50
CA ASN A 172 -5.77 -26.13 15.92
C ASN A 172 -6.72 -27.32 15.92
N LEU A 173 -7.84 -27.20 16.62
CA LEU A 173 -8.91 -28.19 16.71
C LEU A 173 -10.09 -27.71 15.86
N ASN A 174 -9.97 -27.88 14.54
CA ASN A 174 -10.96 -27.45 13.56
C ASN A 174 -12.05 -28.49 13.27
N GLY A 175 -12.00 -29.56 14.04
CA GLY A 175 -12.78 -30.79 13.96
C GLY A 175 -12.02 -31.81 14.80
N GLY A 176 -12.23 -33.10 14.55
CA GLY A 176 -11.49 -34.17 15.25
C GLY A 176 -11.51 -34.08 16.78
N GLU A 177 -10.71 -34.93 17.41
CA GLU A 177 -10.62 -34.98 18.88
C GLU A 177 -9.16 -35.12 19.35
N LEU A 178 -8.75 -34.27 20.30
CA LEU A 178 -7.55 -34.50 21.10
C LEU A 178 -7.96 -35.01 22.48
N ILE A 179 -7.54 -36.22 22.81
CA ILE A 179 -7.85 -36.89 24.07
C ILE A 179 -6.56 -37.02 24.88
N VAL A 180 -6.53 -36.40 26.06
CA VAL A 180 -5.45 -36.52 27.02
C VAL A 180 -5.91 -37.37 28.19
N GLU A 181 -5.38 -38.57 28.29
CA GLU A 181 -5.72 -39.56 29.30
C GLU A 181 -4.88 -39.38 30.58
N TYR A 182 -5.47 -39.72 31.72
CA TYR A 182 -4.76 -39.73 32.98
C TYR A 182 -3.71 -40.85 33.02
N ASP A 183 -2.47 -40.54 33.42
CA ASP A 183 -1.41 -41.54 33.63
C ASP A 183 -1.31 -41.97 35.10
N PRO A 184 -1.87 -43.14 35.49
CA PRO A 184 -1.78 -43.61 36.87
C PRO A 184 -0.35 -44.01 37.26
N ALA A 185 0.56 -44.22 36.30
CA ALA A 185 1.96 -44.51 36.60
C ALA A 185 2.74 -43.25 37.01
N ASN A 186 2.24 -42.07 36.66
CA ASN A 186 2.85 -40.78 36.95
C ASN A 186 1.81 -39.77 37.50
N PRO A 187 1.24 -40.03 38.69
CA PRO A 187 0.06 -39.32 39.20
C PRO A 187 0.32 -37.85 39.59
N ASP A 188 1.58 -37.44 39.72
CA ASP A 188 1.99 -36.09 40.12
C ASP A 188 2.49 -35.23 38.94
N GLN A 189 2.48 -35.74 37.71
CA GLN A 189 2.83 -34.90 36.57
C GLN A 189 1.70 -33.90 36.32
N ASP A 190 2.00 -32.62 36.47
CA ASP A 190 1.12 -31.51 36.10
C ASP A 190 1.15 -31.38 34.57
N ASN A 191 0.03 -31.75 33.92
CA ASN A 191 0.06 -32.27 32.56
C ASN A 191 -0.29 -31.26 31.46
N LEU A 192 -0.64 -30.01 31.78
CA LEU A 192 -0.92 -29.00 30.76
C LEU A 192 -0.17 -27.69 31.03
N GLN A 193 0.97 -27.53 30.36
CA GLN A 193 1.75 -26.29 30.39
C GLN A 193 1.74 -25.63 29.01
N ILE A 194 1.09 -24.46 28.93
CA ILE A 194 1.02 -23.65 27.71
C ILE A 194 1.86 -22.39 27.91
N ARG A 195 3.09 -22.37 27.38
CA ARG A 195 3.99 -21.21 27.55
C ARG A 195 3.63 -20.04 26.64
N ASP A 196 4.34 -18.94 26.79
CA ASP A 196 4.08 -17.70 26.05
C ASP A 196 4.20 -17.89 24.53
N GLY A 197 3.30 -17.23 23.80
CA GLY A 197 3.11 -17.40 22.36
C GLY A 197 2.35 -18.67 21.94
N SER A 198 2.35 -19.71 22.77
CA SER A 198 1.68 -20.99 22.44
C SER A 198 0.22 -20.99 22.85
N ARG A 199 -0.61 -21.74 22.11
CA ARG A 199 -2.06 -21.79 22.37
C ARG A 199 -2.75 -23.01 21.76
N PHE A 200 -3.94 -23.32 22.25
CA PHE A 200 -4.97 -24.03 21.50
C PHE A 200 -5.86 -23.03 20.77
N VAL A 201 -6.24 -23.36 19.55
CA VAL A 201 -7.28 -22.68 18.78
C VAL A 201 -8.36 -23.71 18.48
N ILE A 202 -9.62 -23.42 18.78
CA ILE A 202 -10.71 -24.39 18.66
C ILE A 202 -11.84 -23.79 17.81
N SER A 203 -12.26 -24.48 16.75
CA SER A 203 -13.57 -24.27 16.12
C SER A 203 -14.47 -25.47 16.40
N ASP A 204 -14.60 -26.39 15.46
CA ASP A 204 -15.57 -27.49 15.55
C ASP A 204 -14.99 -28.76 16.21
N GLY A 205 -13.74 -28.70 16.66
CA GLY A 205 -13.05 -29.79 17.34
C GLY A 205 -13.28 -29.83 18.85
N VAL A 206 -12.78 -30.90 19.47
CA VAL A 206 -12.92 -31.13 20.91
C VAL A 206 -11.60 -31.50 21.57
N LEU A 207 -11.29 -30.81 22.67
CA LEU A 207 -10.25 -31.22 23.62
C LEU A 207 -10.92 -31.96 24.79
N LYS A 208 -10.60 -33.24 24.99
CA LYS A 208 -11.00 -34.01 26.16
C LYS A 208 -9.79 -34.24 27.05
N TYR A 209 -9.89 -33.83 28.30
CA TYR A 209 -8.77 -33.89 29.23
C TYR A 209 -9.16 -34.60 30.52
N ASN A 210 -8.66 -35.82 30.72
CA ASN A 210 -8.78 -36.53 31.99
C ASN A 210 -7.65 -36.10 32.91
N THR A 211 -7.98 -35.25 33.89
CA THR A 211 -6.97 -34.60 34.74
C THR A 211 -6.55 -35.48 35.92
N GLY A 212 -7.21 -36.62 36.15
CA GLY A 212 -7.07 -37.39 37.39
C GLY A 212 -7.39 -36.56 38.65
N GLY A 213 -8.13 -35.45 38.50
CA GLY A 213 -8.43 -34.50 39.56
C GLY A 213 -7.36 -33.43 39.81
N LEU A 214 -6.29 -33.36 39.00
CA LEU A 214 -5.21 -32.36 39.18
C LEU A 214 -5.58 -30.96 38.70
N LEU A 215 -6.39 -30.87 37.64
CA LEU A 215 -6.92 -29.62 37.10
C LEU A 215 -8.44 -29.63 37.16
N THR A 216 -9.03 -28.47 37.38
CA THR A 216 -10.48 -28.23 37.42
C THR A 216 -10.91 -27.34 36.26
N VAL A 217 -12.23 -27.15 36.11
CA VAL A 217 -12.80 -26.20 35.14
C VAL A 217 -12.22 -24.79 35.32
N ASP A 218 -12.04 -24.33 36.56
CA ASP A 218 -11.46 -23.00 36.85
C ASP A 218 -10.04 -22.84 36.28
N ASN A 219 -9.25 -23.92 36.23
CA ASN A 219 -7.92 -23.86 35.61
C ASN A 219 -8.03 -23.63 34.09
N PHE A 220 -8.99 -24.29 33.44
CA PHE A 220 -9.22 -24.10 32.00
C PHE A 220 -9.81 -22.73 31.68
N VAL A 221 -10.69 -22.20 32.54
CA VAL A 221 -11.16 -20.81 32.45
C VAL A 221 -9.97 -19.84 32.53
N ALA A 222 -9.06 -20.04 33.50
CA ALA A 222 -7.85 -19.21 33.59
C ALA A 222 -6.93 -19.32 32.36
N PHE A 223 -6.93 -20.46 31.65
CA PHE A 223 -6.22 -20.57 30.36
C PHE A 223 -6.91 -19.80 29.24
N VAL A 224 -8.25 -19.76 29.20
CA VAL A 224 -9.00 -18.93 28.26
C VAL A 224 -8.73 -17.45 28.53
N ASP A 225 -8.83 -17.01 29.78
CA ASP A 225 -8.57 -15.62 30.19
C ASP A 225 -7.14 -15.17 29.85
N ALA A 226 -6.17 -16.11 29.91
CA ALA A 226 -4.78 -15.86 29.54
C ALA A 226 -4.49 -15.99 28.03
N GLY A 227 -5.50 -16.20 27.19
CA GLY A 227 -5.37 -16.36 25.73
C GLY A 227 -4.62 -17.64 25.31
N LYS A 228 -4.54 -18.64 26.19
CA LYS A 228 -3.88 -19.93 25.95
C LYS A 228 -4.82 -20.95 25.30
N ILE A 229 -6.13 -20.77 25.46
CA ILE A 229 -7.17 -21.49 24.74
C ILE A 229 -8.09 -20.42 24.15
N VAL A 230 -8.20 -20.37 22.83
CA VAL A 230 -9.01 -19.36 22.13
C VAL A 230 -9.96 -20.04 21.14
N PRO A 231 -11.16 -19.48 20.93
CA PRO A 231 -12.01 -19.92 19.83
C PRO A 231 -11.44 -19.39 18.50
N ASP A 232 -11.63 -20.12 17.41
CA ASP A 232 -11.39 -19.59 16.07
C ASP A 232 -12.57 -18.72 15.64
N THR A 233 -12.37 -17.42 15.65
CA THR A 233 -13.39 -16.42 15.32
C THR A 233 -13.35 -15.95 13.86
N SER A 234 -12.56 -16.60 13.01
CA SER A 234 -12.39 -16.19 11.61
C SER A 234 -13.68 -16.31 10.79
N GLU A 235 -14.48 -17.35 11.04
CA GLU A 235 -15.77 -17.56 10.35
C GLU A 235 -16.96 -16.93 11.08
N ASP A 236 -16.98 -16.99 12.41
CA ASP A 236 -18.02 -16.40 13.24
C ASP A 236 -17.38 -15.69 14.43
N PRO A 237 -17.41 -14.34 14.49
CA PRO A 237 -16.83 -13.61 15.61
C PRO A 237 -17.50 -13.97 16.94
N ARG A 238 -18.75 -14.46 16.93
CA ARG A 238 -19.52 -14.80 18.12
C ARG A 238 -19.14 -16.14 18.74
N ARG A 239 -18.19 -16.88 18.15
CA ARG A 239 -17.77 -18.19 18.66
C ARG A 239 -17.09 -18.04 20.03
N GLN A 240 -17.64 -18.72 21.03
CA GLN A 240 -17.18 -18.73 22.42
C GLN A 240 -16.65 -20.12 22.82
N VAL A 241 -15.76 -20.15 23.81
CA VAL A 241 -15.26 -21.41 24.39
C VAL A 241 -16.27 -21.92 25.42
N SER A 242 -16.63 -23.20 25.31
CA SER A 242 -17.38 -23.94 26.32
C SER A 242 -16.44 -24.89 27.08
N ILE A 243 -16.55 -24.90 28.41
CA ILE A 243 -15.79 -25.80 29.29
C ILE A 243 -16.78 -26.51 30.20
N GLU A 244 -16.84 -27.83 30.10
CA GLU A 244 -17.75 -28.64 30.92
C GLU A 244 -17.07 -29.91 31.44
N THR A 245 -17.65 -30.52 32.49
CA THR A 245 -17.21 -31.84 32.99
C THR A 245 -18.15 -32.91 32.46
N VAL A 246 -17.63 -33.85 31.68
CA VAL A 246 -18.39 -34.97 31.11
C VAL A 246 -17.72 -36.28 31.53
N GLY A 247 -18.33 -36.98 32.49
CA GLY A 247 -17.72 -38.15 33.12
C GLY A 247 -16.43 -37.75 33.85
N ASP A 248 -15.32 -38.42 33.52
CA ASP A 248 -13.99 -38.16 34.11
C ASP A 248 -13.17 -37.11 33.32
N TYR A 249 -13.74 -36.52 32.26
CA TYR A 249 -13.06 -35.56 31.40
C TYR A 249 -13.54 -34.13 31.64
N ILE A 250 -12.61 -33.19 31.59
CA ILE A 250 -12.90 -31.80 31.24
C ILE A 250 -12.95 -31.75 29.71
N VAL A 251 -14.08 -31.28 29.17
CA VAL A 251 -14.30 -31.15 27.74
C VAL A 251 -14.28 -29.66 27.40
N VAL A 252 -13.39 -29.29 26.48
CA VAL A 252 -13.33 -27.95 25.90
C VAL A 252 -13.76 -28.02 24.45
N SER A 253 -14.74 -27.21 24.10
CA SER A 253 -15.32 -27.10 22.77
C SER A 253 -15.69 -25.64 22.50
N THR A 254 -16.33 -25.36 21.36
CA THR A 254 -16.90 -24.03 21.11
C THR A 254 -18.37 -24.08 20.72
N TYR A 255 -19.03 -22.94 20.84
CA TYR A 255 -20.37 -22.69 20.34
C TYR A 255 -20.49 -21.24 19.87
N SER A 256 -21.38 -20.95 18.93
CA SER A 256 -21.70 -19.57 18.56
C SER A 256 -22.79 -19.03 19.50
N ASP A 257 -22.51 -17.93 20.21
CA ASP A 257 -23.51 -17.24 21.02
C ASP A 257 -24.29 -16.25 20.16
N ASP A 258 -25.48 -16.64 19.73
CA ASP A 258 -26.33 -15.85 18.83
C ASP A 258 -26.99 -14.64 19.52
N ARG A 259 -26.78 -14.49 20.84
CA ARG A 259 -27.21 -13.33 21.63
C ARG A 259 -26.23 -12.15 21.54
N ILE A 260 -25.01 -12.36 21.03
CA ILE A 260 -24.00 -11.31 20.87
C ILE A 260 -24.28 -10.55 19.55
N PRO A 261 -24.23 -9.20 19.55
CA PRO A 261 -24.46 -8.42 18.34
C PRO A 261 -23.32 -8.61 17.33
N TYR A 262 -23.63 -8.51 16.04
CA TYR A 262 -22.69 -8.79 14.95
C TYR A 262 -22.99 -7.95 13.71
N ASN A 263 -22.15 -8.07 12.67
CA ASN A 263 -22.29 -7.32 11.40
C ASN A 263 -22.44 -5.80 11.58
N PRO A 264 -21.43 -5.13 12.16
CA PRO A 264 -21.46 -3.68 12.33
C PRO A 264 -21.44 -2.94 10.99
N THR A 265 -22.10 -1.79 10.97
CA THR A 265 -22.01 -0.73 9.96
C THR A 265 -21.71 0.58 10.71
N PRO A 266 -20.65 1.33 10.40
CA PRO A 266 -19.57 0.98 9.49
C PRO A 266 -18.94 -0.37 9.82
N GLN A 267 -18.44 -1.07 8.79
CA GLN A 267 -17.75 -2.35 8.99
C GLN A 267 -16.60 -2.17 9.99
N ASN A 268 -16.33 -3.18 10.81
CA ASN A 268 -15.20 -3.14 11.74
C ASN A 268 -13.87 -2.88 10.99
N GLY A 269 -13.17 -1.80 11.34
CA GLY A 269 -11.99 -1.27 10.64
C GLY A 269 -12.29 -0.47 9.38
N GLY A 270 -13.56 -0.11 9.12
CA GLY A 270 -14.00 0.61 7.93
C GLY A 270 -13.67 2.10 7.94
N ILE A 271 -14.00 2.80 6.85
CA ILE A 271 -13.77 4.24 6.67
C ILE A 271 -15.09 4.96 6.42
N VAL A 272 -15.29 6.11 7.06
CA VAL A 272 -16.42 7.02 6.82
C VAL A 272 -15.89 8.36 6.30
N THR A 273 -16.59 8.99 5.36
CA THR A 273 -16.13 10.23 4.70
C THR A 273 -16.76 11.50 5.27
N GLU A 274 -17.89 11.37 5.97
CA GLU A 274 -18.64 12.50 6.50
C GLU A 274 -18.28 12.79 7.97
N SER A 275 -18.68 13.96 8.47
CA SER A 275 -18.50 14.35 9.89
C SER A 275 -19.43 13.61 10.85
N GLY A 276 -20.44 12.90 10.32
CA GLY A 276 -21.29 11.99 11.07
C GLY A 276 -21.50 10.67 10.33
N THR A 277 -22.02 9.67 11.05
CA THR A 277 -22.33 8.36 10.49
C THR A 277 -23.37 7.62 11.33
N GLU A 278 -24.11 6.71 10.70
CA GLU A 278 -25.01 5.81 11.39
C GLU A 278 -24.26 4.54 11.82
N LEU A 279 -24.25 4.27 13.12
CA LEU A 279 -23.82 3.01 13.71
C LEU A 279 -24.99 2.03 13.62
N GLY A 280 -24.89 0.96 12.83
CA GLY A 280 -25.89 -0.11 12.71
C GLY A 280 -25.31 -1.49 13.00
N TRP A 281 -26.12 -2.43 13.47
CA TRP A 281 -25.68 -3.81 13.74
C TRP A 281 -26.84 -4.80 13.56
N ALA A 282 -26.51 -6.09 13.50
CA ALA A 282 -27.48 -7.16 13.66
C ALA A 282 -27.63 -7.48 15.16
N ALA A 283 -28.84 -7.31 15.68
CA ALA A 283 -29.17 -7.57 17.07
C ALA A 283 -29.00 -9.05 17.46
N GLY A 284 -28.68 -9.28 18.73
CA GLY A 284 -28.75 -10.59 19.37
C GLY A 284 -30.14 -11.23 19.25
N SER A 285 -30.20 -12.56 19.12
CA SER A 285 -31.44 -13.30 18.80
C SER A 285 -32.59 -13.11 19.79
N THR A 286 -32.28 -12.78 21.05
CA THR A 286 -33.25 -12.61 22.15
C THR A 286 -33.30 -11.19 22.73
N ALA A 287 -32.49 -10.26 22.19
CA ALA A 287 -32.41 -8.90 22.68
C ALA A 287 -33.73 -8.12 22.54
N VAL A 288 -34.01 -7.27 23.53
CA VAL A 288 -35.18 -6.35 23.52
C VAL A 288 -34.79 -4.88 23.47
N SER A 289 -33.54 -4.54 23.80
CA SER A 289 -32.96 -3.20 23.66
C SER A 289 -31.44 -3.26 23.72
N HIS A 290 -30.78 -2.12 23.47
CA HIS A 290 -29.32 -2.04 23.32
C HIS A 290 -28.72 -0.90 24.13
N ASN A 291 -27.48 -1.06 24.61
CA ASN A 291 -26.67 -0.01 25.21
C ASN A 291 -25.45 0.26 24.33
N ILE A 292 -25.19 1.52 23.97
CA ILE A 292 -24.10 1.91 23.08
C ILE A 292 -23.00 2.64 23.84
N TYR A 293 -21.78 2.17 23.61
CA TYR A 293 -20.55 2.77 24.11
C TYR A 293 -19.71 3.28 22.94
N PHE A 294 -19.16 4.49 23.05
CA PHE A 294 -18.42 5.14 21.97
C PHE A 294 -17.28 6.01 22.51
N SER A 295 -16.08 5.90 21.95
CA SER A 295 -14.92 6.73 22.28
C SER A 295 -13.88 6.69 21.14
N ASN A 296 -12.93 7.62 21.10
CA ASN A 296 -11.75 7.53 20.25
C ASN A 296 -10.60 6.72 20.90
N ASN A 297 -10.87 6.07 22.05
CA ASN A 297 -9.94 5.19 22.74
C ASN A 297 -10.59 3.82 23.00
N THR A 298 -9.94 2.76 22.52
CA THR A 298 -10.43 1.38 22.64
C THR A 298 -10.64 0.94 24.10
N ALA A 299 -9.76 1.36 25.02
CA ALA A 299 -9.83 0.94 26.41
C ALA A 299 -11.04 1.54 27.15
N ASP A 300 -11.47 2.73 26.75
CA ASP A 300 -12.65 3.39 27.33
C ASP A 300 -13.90 2.58 27.04
N VAL A 301 -14.03 2.11 25.80
CA VAL A 301 -15.15 1.29 25.34
C VAL A 301 -15.07 -0.12 25.91
N GLU A 302 -13.90 -0.76 25.88
CA GLU A 302 -13.73 -2.13 26.41
C GLU A 302 -14.03 -2.22 27.91
N ASN A 303 -13.58 -1.23 28.69
CA ASN A 303 -13.70 -1.23 30.16
C ASN A 303 -14.99 -0.59 30.68
N ALA A 304 -15.82 0.02 29.82
CA ALA A 304 -17.11 0.52 30.23
C ALA A 304 -17.96 -0.62 30.80
N ALA A 305 -18.25 -0.57 32.11
CA ALA A 305 -18.84 -1.69 32.83
C ALA A 305 -20.37 -1.77 32.67
N ASP A 306 -21.05 -0.63 32.66
CA ASP A 306 -22.50 -0.51 32.56
C ASP A 306 -22.91 0.90 32.05
N THR A 307 -24.21 1.19 32.04
CA THR A 307 -24.78 2.45 31.54
C THR A 307 -24.45 3.68 32.40
N SER A 308 -23.77 3.52 33.55
CA SER A 308 -23.24 4.65 34.34
C SER A 308 -21.89 5.16 33.83
N SER A 309 -21.25 4.45 32.90
CA SER A 309 -20.01 4.88 32.25
C SER A 309 -20.19 6.21 31.51
N PRO A 310 -19.23 7.16 31.60
CA PRO A 310 -19.28 8.38 30.80
C PRO A 310 -19.19 8.13 29.29
N PHE A 311 -18.77 6.93 28.88
CA PHE A 311 -18.67 6.51 27.49
C PHE A 311 -19.94 5.81 26.99
N CYS A 312 -20.95 5.61 27.83
CA CYS A 312 -22.27 5.17 27.41
C CYS A 312 -23.00 6.36 26.77
N ILE A 313 -23.10 6.37 25.45
CA ILE A 313 -23.72 7.49 24.70
C ILE A 313 -25.23 7.32 24.51
N ALA A 314 -25.73 6.09 24.61
CA ALA A 314 -27.15 5.77 24.58
C ALA A 314 -27.42 4.47 25.34
N ALA A 315 -28.58 4.36 26.00
CA ALA A 315 -28.98 3.19 26.77
C ALA A 315 -30.43 2.81 26.49
N GLU A 316 -30.72 1.51 26.56
CA GLU A 316 -32.04 0.91 26.31
C GLU A 316 -32.71 1.36 25.00
N ILE A 317 -31.93 1.59 23.94
CA ILE A 317 -32.49 1.96 22.63
C ILE A 317 -33.14 0.73 21.97
N PRO A 318 -34.28 0.89 21.29
CA PRO A 318 -35.04 -0.23 20.73
C PRO A 318 -34.59 -0.64 19.31
N ASP A 319 -34.06 0.30 18.54
CA ASP A 319 -33.66 0.09 17.16
C ASP A 319 -32.16 -0.25 17.09
N PRO A 320 -31.73 -1.20 16.23
CA PRO A 320 -30.35 -1.62 16.14
C PRO A 320 -29.51 -0.64 15.27
N GLN A 321 -29.74 0.65 15.46
CA GLN A 321 -29.04 1.74 14.79
C GLN A 321 -28.98 3.01 15.65
N PHE A 322 -27.92 3.81 15.49
CA PHE A 322 -27.73 5.06 16.21
C PHE A 322 -26.80 6.01 15.46
N TYR A 323 -27.20 7.27 15.29
CA TYR A 323 -26.41 8.27 14.58
C TYR A 323 -25.42 8.98 15.52
N VAL A 324 -24.16 9.09 15.09
CA VAL A 324 -23.11 9.87 15.76
C VAL A 324 -22.61 10.98 14.83
N ASP A 325 -22.19 12.10 15.41
CA ASP A 325 -21.73 13.28 14.69
C ASP A 325 -20.46 13.86 15.36
N GLY A 326 -19.82 14.83 14.73
CA GLY A 326 -18.61 15.48 15.26
C GLY A 326 -17.36 14.59 15.20
N LEU A 327 -17.29 13.74 14.19
CA LEU A 327 -16.12 12.91 13.90
C LEU A 327 -14.99 13.79 13.35
N SER A 328 -13.78 13.69 13.87
CA SER A 328 -12.61 14.46 13.44
C SER A 328 -11.85 13.71 12.35
N MET A 329 -11.35 14.43 11.32
CA MET A 329 -10.63 13.81 10.19
C MET A 329 -9.43 13.00 10.68
N GLY A 330 -9.18 11.85 10.05
CA GLY A 330 -8.06 10.96 10.38
C GLY A 330 -8.15 10.28 11.75
N SER A 331 -9.20 10.56 12.53
CA SER A 331 -9.40 9.92 13.83
C SER A 331 -10.02 8.53 13.69
N THR A 332 -9.61 7.62 14.57
CA THR A 332 -10.21 6.29 14.70
C THR A 332 -11.11 6.25 15.92
N TYR A 333 -12.33 5.76 15.72
CA TYR A 333 -13.35 5.62 16.75
C TYR A 333 -13.60 4.15 17.04
N TYR A 334 -13.90 3.87 18.31
CA TYR A 334 -14.22 2.56 18.83
C TYR A 334 -15.62 2.61 19.41
N TRP A 335 -16.35 1.52 19.25
CA TRP A 335 -17.71 1.42 19.76
C TRP A 335 -18.08 -0.02 20.07
N ARG A 336 -19.00 -0.18 21.00
CA ARG A 336 -19.50 -1.48 21.45
C ARG A 336 -20.99 -1.37 21.71
N VAL A 337 -21.71 -2.43 21.38
CA VAL A 337 -23.13 -2.56 21.71
C VAL A 337 -23.28 -3.69 22.71
N ASP A 338 -23.93 -3.43 23.84
CA ASP A 338 -24.36 -4.47 24.76
C ASP A 338 -25.85 -4.73 24.60
N GLU A 339 -26.22 -6.00 24.49
CA GLU A 339 -27.59 -6.45 24.27
C GLU A 339 -28.32 -6.63 25.60
N VAL A 340 -29.53 -6.11 25.72
CA VAL A 340 -30.36 -6.21 26.92
C VAL A 340 -31.49 -7.20 26.66
N GLU A 341 -31.56 -8.23 27.49
CA GLU A 341 -32.57 -9.29 27.41
C GLU A 341 -33.87 -8.88 28.11
N ALA A 342 -34.99 -9.54 27.80
CA ALA A 342 -36.30 -9.25 28.41
C ALA A 342 -36.31 -9.38 29.96
N GLY A 343 -35.36 -10.14 30.52
CA GLY A 343 -35.16 -10.30 31.97
C GLY A 343 -34.21 -9.29 32.61
N GLY A 344 -33.63 -8.36 31.83
CA GLY A 344 -32.63 -7.38 32.26
C GLY A 344 -31.19 -7.92 32.32
N GLU A 345 -30.94 -9.14 31.83
CA GLU A 345 -29.57 -9.63 31.60
C GLU A 345 -28.92 -8.81 30.49
N VAL A 346 -27.64 -8.48 30.66
CA VAL A 346 -26.86 -7.72 29.68
C VAL A 346 -25.78 -8.61 29.08
N ILE A 347 -25.83 -8.81 27.76
CA ILE A 347 -24.83 -9.55 27.00
C ILE A 347 -23.85 -8.54 26.39
N LYS A 348 -22.61 -8.57 26.86
CA LYS A 348 -21.55 -7.66 26.38
C LYS A 348 -21.20 -7.99 24.92
N GLY A 349 -21.16 -6.97 24.06
CA GLY A 349 -20.75 -7.14 22.66
C GLY A 349 -19.25 -6.99 22.43
N PHE A 350 -18.86 -7.12 21.16
CA PHE A 350 -17.50 -6.87 20.71
C PHE A 350 -17.22 -5.37 20.54
N VAL A 351 -15.96 -4.97 20.72
CA VAL A 351 -15.49 -3.64 20.34
C VAL A 351 -15.20 -3.62 18.84
N TRP A 352 -15.92 -2.78 18.12
CA TRP A 352 -15.72 -2.46 16.73
C TRP A 352 -15.01 -1.12 16.57
N SER A 353 -14.43 -0.88 15.41
CA SER A 353 -13.82 0.40 15.06
C SER A 353 -14.17 0.86 13.65
N PHE A 354 -13.98 2.15 13.40
CA PHE A 354 -13.91 2.75 12.07
C PHE A 354 -13.06 4.02 12.14
N SER A 355 -12.59 4.50 10.99
CA SER A 355 -11.83 5.75 10.88
C SER A 355 -12.59 6.77 10.05
N ARG A 356 -12.52 8.05 10.41
CA ARG A 356 -12.94 9.12 9.49
C ARG A 356 -11.83 9.32 8.45
N ASP A 357 -12.21 9.49 7.19
CA ASP A 357 -11.29 9.85 6.13
C ASP A 357 -10.46 11.06 6.55
N GLN A 358 -9.18 11.00 6.23
CA GLN A 358 -8.19 11.97 6.69
C GLN A 358 -8.10 13.17 5.75
N TYR A 359 -8.65 13.09 4.54
CA TYR A 359 -8.28 14.03 3.50
C TYR A 359 -9.27 15.16 3.29
N SER A 360 -10.60 14.94 3.26
CA SER A 360 -11.48 16.01 2.78
C SER A 360 -12.89 16.08 3.35
N GLU A 361 -13.45 17.29 3.39
CA GLU A 361 -14.84 17.59 3.68
C GLU A 361 -15.39 18.54 2.60
N ALA A 362 -16.50 18.14 1.98
CA ALA A 362 -17.11 18.92 0.90
C ALA A 362 -17.75 20.19 1.45
N VAL A 363 -17.38 21.34 0.88
CA VAL A 363 -18.06 22.61 1.10
C VAL A 363 -19.15 22.80 0.05
N GLU A 364 -18.82 22.51 -1.21
CA GLU A 364 -19.73 22.64 -2.35
C GLU A 364 -19.26 21.75 -3.51
N THR A 365 -20.16 20.93 -4.05
CA THR A 365 -19.90 20.12 -5.26
C THR A 365 -20.81 20.48 -6.42
N PHE A 366 -21.78 21.39 -6.21
CA PHE A 366 -22.77 21.86 -7.19
C PHE A 366 -23.73 20.79 -7.75
N ASP A 367 -23.49 19.50 -7.47
CA ASP A 367 -24.31 18.37 -7.93
C ASP A 367 -25.71 18.32 -7.29
N THR A 368 -25.86 18.89 -6.11
CA THR A 368 -27.13 18.87 -5.35
C THR A 368 -28.19 19.79 -5.97
N TYR A 369 -27.81 20.80 -6.76
CA TYR A 369 -28.74 21.80 -7.31
C TYR A 369 -29.32 21.40 -8.65
N ALA A 370 -30.65 21.36 -8.77
CA ALA A 370 -31.31 21.01 -10.01
C ALA A 370 -31.06 21.99 -11.16
N THR A 371 -30.93 23.29 -10.85
CA THR A 371 -30.76 24.40 -11.81
C THR A 371 -29.96 25.54 -11.18
N TYR A 372 -29.47 26.51 -11.97
CA TYR A 372 -28.80 27.70 -11.41
C TYR A 372 -29.72 28.52 -10.49
N ILE A 373 -31.05 28.51 -10.71
CA ILE A 373 -32.02 29.17 -9.82
C ILE A 373 -32.05 28.49 -8.46
N ASP A 374 -32.03 27.16 -8.44
CA ASP A 374 -31.99 26.36 -7.21
C ASP A 374 -30.69 26.67 -6.42
N MET A 375 -29.56 26.79 -7.10
CA MET A 375 -28.30 27.21 -6.49
C MET A 375 -28.40 28.61 -5.84
N LEU A 376 -29.02 29.58 -6.52
CA LEU A 376 -29.23 30.93 -5.98
C LEU A 376 -30.20 30.93 -4.78
N ASP A 377 -31.27 30.14 -4.84
CA ASP A 377 -32.23 29.99 -3.74
C ASP A 377 -31.59 29.31 -2.50
N ASN A 378 -30.50 28.56 -2.69
CA ASN A 378 -29.74 27.90 -1.64
C ASN A 378 -28.46 28.67 -1.25
N GLY A 379 -28.51 30.00 -1.28
CA GLY A 379 -27.52 30.85 -0.61
C GLY A 379 -26.35 31.33 -1.47
N TRP A 380 -26.29 30.99 -2.75
CA TRP A 380 -25.39 31.66 -3.70
C TRP A 380 -25.99 32.99 -4.19
N ALA A 381 -25.17 34.01 -4.40
CA ALA A 381 -25.60 35.32 -4.87
C ALA A 381 -24.62 35.91 -5.89
N GLU A 382 -25.18 36.54 -6.94
CA GLU A 382 -24.44 37.31 -7.94
C GLU A 382 -24.09 38.70 -7.41
N GLU A 383 -22.81 39.06 -7.47
CA GLU A 383 -22.28 40.35 -7.04
C GLU A 383 -21.31 40.95 -8.09
N ALA A 384 -21.09 42.27 -7.99
CA ALA A 384 -20.13 43.03 -8.78
C ALA A 384 -20.24 42.97 -10.32
N GLY A 385 -21.28 42.37 -10.90
CA GLY A 385 -21.42 42.21 -12.35
C GLY A 385 -21.23 40.77 -12.84
N ALA A 386 -21.15 39.81 -11.91
CA ALA A 386 -21.26 38.39 -12.20
C ALA A 386 -22.67 38.05 -12.72
N TYR A 387 -22.72 37.15 -13.69
CA TYR A 387 -23.92 36.40 -14.03
C TYR A 387 -23.60 34.92 -13.95
N VAL A 388 -24.53 34.12 -13.40
CA VAL A 388 -24.27 32.72 -13.11
C VAL A 388 -25.13 31.78 -13.93
N ASP A 389 -24.54 30.67 -14.32
CA ASP A 389 -25.24 29.50 -14.85
C ASP A 389 -24.72 28.23 -14.16
N LEU A 390 -25.39 27.10 -14.39
CA LEU A 390 -25.02 25.79 -13.87
C LEU A 390 -24.93 24.83 -15.05
N VAL A 391 -23.73 24.38 -15.38
CA VAL A 391 -23.54 23.46 -16.50
C VAL A 391 -23.95 22.05 -16.08
N THR A 392 -24.56 21.32 -17.03
CA THR A 392 -25.18 20.01 -16.81
C THR A 392 -24.61 18.90 -17.69
N ASP A 393 -23.60 19.21 -18.51
CA ASP A 393 -22.99 18.27 -19.44
C ASP A 393 -21.79 17.54 -18.80
N ALA A 394 -21.82 16.21 -18.86
CA ALA A 394 -20.71 15.35 -18.43
C ALA A 394 -19.47 15.62 -19.30
N GLY A 395 -18.45 16.25 -18.71
CA GLY A 395 -17.24 16.73 -19.38
C GLY A 395 -16.90 18.19 -19.11
N SER A 396 -17.85 18.96 -18.56
CA SER A 396 -17.62 20.35 -18.15
C SER A 396 -17.43 20.52 -16.64
N ALA A 397 -17.83 19.53 -15.82
CA ALA A 397 -17.57 19.45 -14.38
C ALA A 397 -16.24 18.73 -14.09
N GLN A 398 -15.61 19.04 -12.96
CA GLN A 398 -14.38 18.41 -12.48
C GLN A 398 -14.66 17.08 -11.79
N ASP A 399 -15.70 17.06 -10.97
CA ASP A 399 -16.24 15.88 -10.31
C ASP A 399 -17.77 15.90 -10.47
N GLY A 400 -18.40 14.73 -10.42
CA GLY A 400 -19.85 14.64 -10.60
C GLY A 400 -20.34 15.07 -11.99
N ASN A 401 -21.48 15.77 -12.03
CA ASN A 401 -22.20 16.13 -13.26
C ASN A 401 -22.44 17.64 -13.41
N ARG A 402 -22.08 18.47 -12.42
CA ARG A 402 -22.43 19.90 -12.42
C ARG A 402 -21.28 20.78 -11.95
N ALA A 403 -21.17 21.95 -12.57
CA ALA A 403 -20.24 22.99 -12.17
C ALA A 403 -20.87 24.38 -12.33
N MET A 404 -20.51 25.32 -11.46
CA MET A 404 -20.93 26.71 -11.57
C MET A 404 -20.17 27.40 -12.69
N VAL A 405 -20.87 28.20 -13.50
CA VAL A 405 -20.26 29.06 -14.51
C VAL A 405 -20.51 30.51 -14.16
N ILE A 406 -19.44 31.28 -14.10
CA ILE A 406 -19.46 32.71 -13.88
C ILE A 406 -19.16 33.40 -15.21
N ASP A 407 -20.17 34.05 -15.79
CA ASP A 407 -19.99 35.03 -16.85
C ASP A 407 -19.45 36.32 -16.22
N CYS A 408 -18.16 36.58 -16.43
CA CYS A 408 -17.44 37.69 -15.83
C CYS A 408 -17.45 38.93 -16.73
N TYR A 409 -17.68 40.10 -16.13
CA TYR A 409 -17.60 41.42 -16.79
C TYR A 409 -16.79 42.40 -15.94
N ASN A 410 -15.57 42.71 -16.36
CA ASN A 410 -14.59 43.42 -15.54
C ASN A 410 -14.35 42.69 -14.21
N SER A 411 -14.86 43.19 -13.09
CA SER A 411 -14.80 42.49 -11.80
C SER A 411 -16.12 41.76 -11.57
N SER A 412 -16.10 40.50 -11.14
CA SER A 412 -17.30 39.69 -10.96
C SER A 412 -17.14 38.78 -9.76
N THR A 413 -18.14 38.73 -8.89
CA THR A 413 -18.05 38.02 -7.62
C THR A 413 -19.28 37.14 -7.42
N MET A 414 -19.07 35.89 -7.03
CA MET A 414 -20.13 34.99 -6.55
C MET A 414 -19.93 34.74 -5.07
N THR A 415 -20.98 34.90 -4.26
CA THR A 415 -20.93 34.75 -2.81
C THR A 415 -21.82 33.61 -2.36
N LYS A 416 -21.28 32.64 -1.62
CA LYS A 416 -22.02 31.63 -0.87
C LYS A 416 -22.24 32.09 0.56
N THR A 417 -23.49 32.12 1.00
CA THR A 417 -23.88 32.28 2.41
C THR A 417 -24.27 30.93 2.99
N PHE A 418 -23.73 30.60 4.16
CA PHE A 418 -24.05 29.35 4.86
C PHE A 418 -25.25 29.52 5.79
N ASP A 419 -26.12 28.49 5.87
CA ASP A 419 -27.31 28.50 6.73
C ASP A 419 -26.98 28.65 8.22
N SER A 420 -25.83 28.10 8.62
CA SER A 420 -25.21 28.28 9.92
C SER A 420 -23.74 28.63 9.76
N SER A 421 -23.17 29.32 10.75
CA SER A 421 -21.73 29.57 10.78
C SER A 421 -20.96 28.25 10.79
N GLN A 422 -19.95 28.15 9.93
CA GLN A 422 -19.10 26.98 9.76
C GLN A 422 -17.83 27.11 10.60
N ASP A 423 -17.35 25.99 11.15
CA ASP A 423 -16.06 25.92 11.83
C ASP A 423 -15.00 25.34 10.88
N TRP A 424 -14.14 26.20 10.36
CA TRP A 424 -13.02 25.83 9.48
C TRP A 424 -11.69 25.90 10.22
N SER A 425 -11.71 25.77 11.56
CA SER A 425 -10.50 25.75 12.36
C SER A 425 -9.89 24.35 12.47
N THR A 426 -8.57 24.32 12.62
CA THR A 426 -7.82 23.10 12.93
C THR A 426 -8.27 22.44 14.24
N ALA A 427 -8.86 23.21 15.17
CA ALA A 427 -9.22 22.74 16.50
C ALA A 427 -10.47 21.83 16.56
N HIS A 428 -11.37 21.92 15.57
CA HIS A 428 -12.61 21.14 15.53
C HIS A 428 -12.65 20.11 14.40
N ASN A 429 -12.08 20.43 13.23
CA ASN A 429 -12.17 19.58 12.03
C ASN A 429 -10.80 19.12 11.49
N SER A 430 -9.69 19.49 12.13
CA SER A 430 -8.32 19.23 11.63
C SER A 430 -8.08 19.76 10.21
N VAL A 431 -8.84 20.79 9.81
CA VAL A 431 -8.75 21.42 8.49
C VAL A 431 -7.66 22.48 8.50
N SER A 432 -6.81 22.47 7.48
CA SER A 432 -5.75 23.46 7.29
C SER A 432 -5.74 24.08 5.88
N LEU A 433 -6.53 23.52 4.95
CA LEU A 433 -6.54 23.86 3.54
C LEU A 433 -7.96 24.09 3.02
N LEU A 434 -8.10 25.09 2.15
CA LEU A 434 -9.24 25.24 1.25
C LEU A 434 -8.79 24.92 -0.17
N GLN A 435 -9.53 24.06 -0.85
CA GLN A 435 -9.39 23.80 -2.27
C GLN A 435 -10.56 24.39 -3.04
N VAL A 436 -10.26 25.00 -4.19
CA VAL A 436 -11.25 25.30 -5.22
C VAL A 436 -10.74 24.79 -6.55
N TYR A 437 -11.56 24.04 -7.30
CA TYR A 437 -11.26 23.81 -8.71
C TYR A 437 -11.81 24.97 -9.53
N ILE A 438 -10.94 25.59 -10.35
CA ILE A 438 -11.32 26.68 -11.24
C ILE A 438 -10.83 26.42 -12.67
N LYS A 439 -11.57 26.91 -13.67
CA LYS A 439 -11.22 26.73 -15.09
C LYS A 439 -11.65 27.95 -15.89
N GLY A 440 -10.79 28.45 -16.77
CA GLY A 440 -11.11 29.56 -17.69
C GLY A 440 -11.46 29.07 -19.11
N GLU A 441 -11.98 29.97 -19.95
CA GLU A 441 -12.14 29.79 -21.40
C GLU A 441 -11.05 30.50 -22.22
N LEU A 442 -10.94 30.10 -23.49
CA LEU A 442 -9.87 30.46 -24.40
C LEU A 442 -9.90 31.94 -24.72
N ALA A 443 -11.07 32.56 -24.64
CA ALA A 443 -11.22 33.98 -24.91
C ALA A 443 -10.96 34.86 -23.68
N ASN A 444 -10.72 34.27 -22.50
CA ASN A 444 -10.54 35.03 -21.28
C ASN A 444 -9.24 35.83 -21.29
N ASN A 445 -9.26 36.95 -20.59
CA ASN A 445 -8.10 37.77 -20.30
C ASN A 445 -8.15 38.19 -18.82
N ALA A 446 -7.98 37.21 -17.93
CA ALA A 446 -8.05 37.40 -16.50
C ALA A 446 -6.85 38.21 -16.00
N SER A 447 -7.13 39.28 -15.26
CA SER A 447 -6.14 40.12 -14.59
C SER A 447 -6.01 39.80 -13.09
N GLY A 448 -6.94 39.05 -12.52
CA GLY A 448 -6.95 38.67 -11.10
C GLY A 448 -8.00 37.62 -10.79
N ALA A 449 -7.78 36.86 -9.73
CA ALA A 449 -8.79 36.02 -9.10
C ALA A 449 -8.49 35.92 -7.59
N SER A 450 -9.52 35.89 -6.75
CA SER A 450 -9.39 35.79 -5.29
C SER A 450 -10.53 34.98 -4.67
N VAL A 451 -10.25 34.30 -3.56
CA VAL A 451 -11.26 33.76 -2.66
C VAL A 451 -11.29 34.61 -1.40
N ILE A 452 -12.49 34.92 -0.91
CA ILE A 452 -12.72 35.78 0.25
C ILE A 452 -13.54 35.03 1.28
N LEU A 453 -13.09 35.00 2.53
CA LEU A 453 -13.86 34.45 3.64
C LEU A 453 -14.32 35.58 4.57
N THR A 454 -15.55 35.47 5.07
CA THR A 454 -16.11 36.41 6.05
C THR A 454 -16.67 35.67 7.25
N ASP A 455 -16.37 36.15 8.46
CA ASP A 455 -16.90 35.60 9.71
C ASP A 455 -18.19 36.29 10.18
N ASN A 456 -18.81 35.76 11.25
CA ASN A 456 -20.03 36.33 11.83
C ASN A 456 -19.87 37.74 12.42
N GLY A 457 -18.63 38.19 12.64
CA GLY A 457 -18.27 39.52 13.10
C GLY A 457 -18.09 40.52 11.96
N GLY A 458 -18.21 40.05 10.70
CA GLY A 458 -18.01 40.84 9.50
C GLY A 458 -16.54 41.08 9.14
N GLN A 459 -15.60 40.37 9.76
CA GLN A 459 -14.20 40.42 9.36
C GLN A 459 -14.02 39.60 8.10
N SER A 460 -13.26 40.12 7.14
CA SER A 460 -13.01 39.42 5.87
C SER A 460 -11.53 39.40 5.51
N ALA A 461 -11.10 38.36 4.81
CA ALA A 461 -9.76 38.23 4.25
C ALA A 461 -9.82 37.61 2.86
N ALA A 462 -8.88 37.97 1.99
CA ALA A 462 -8.80 37.46 0.63
C ALA A 462 -7.44 36.78 0.37
N VAL A 463 -7.47 35.65 -0.32
CA VAL A 463 -6.28 34.98 -0.88
C VAL A 463 -6.36 35.05 -2.40
N ASN A 464 -5.30 35.53 -3.03
CA ASN A 464 -5.25 35.74 -4.48
C ASN A 464 -4.72 34.49 -5.20
N PHE A 465 -5.22 34.25 -6.40
CA PHE A 465 -4.73 33.21 -7.27
C PHE A 465 -3.36 33.62 -7.85
N GLU A 466 -2.36 32.74 -7.73
CA GLU A 466 -0.95 33.07 -7.97
C GLU A 466 -0.67 33.53 -9.41
N ASP A 467 -1.34 32.92 -10.40
CA ASP A 467 -1.14 33.24 -11.82
C ASP A 467 -2.48 33.30 -12.58
N PRO A 468 -3.14 34.47 -12.60
CA PRO A 468 -4.40 34.68 -13.31
C PRO A 468 -4.31 34.41 -14.82
N SER A 469 -3.11 34.45 -15.43
CA SER A 469 -2.95 34.16 -16.86
C SER A 469 -3.30 32.71 -17.21
N ARG A 470 -3.29 31.80 -16.23
CA ARG A 470 -3.75 30.41 -16.40
C ARG A 470 -5.26 30.29 -16.65
N LEU A 471 -6.00 31.39 -16.50
CA LEU A 471 -7.42 31.48 -16.84
C LEU A 471 -7.62 32.11 -18.24
N THR A 472 -6.69 31.99 -19.20
CA THR A 472 -6.67 32.73 -20.51
C THR A 472 -6.16 31.95 -21.75
N THR A 473 -6.28 32.61 -22.93
CA THR A 473 -5.95 32.29 -24.35
C THR A 473 -4.76 31.35 -24.70
N ASN A 474 -4.80 30.08 -24.33
CA ASN A 474 -3.96 29.04 -24.98
C ASN A 474 -4.80 27.79 -25.20
N ASP A 475 -4.84 27.27 -26.45
CA ASP A 475 -5.69 26.17 -26.99
C ASP A 475 -5.73 24.87 -26.17
N ASN A 476 -4.98 24.81 -25.05
CA ASN A 476 -4.91 23.68 -24.14
C ASN A 476 -5.55 23.90 -22.75
N TYR A 477 -5.96 25.10 -22.32
CA TYR A 477 -6.48 25.29 -20.94
C TYR A 477 -8.00 25.22 -20.79
N ASP A 478 -8.77 25.34 -21.89
CA ASP A 478 -10.24 25.21 -21.91
C ASP A 478 -10.78 23.83 -21.56
N LYS A 479 -9.87 22.90 -21.28
CA LYS A 479 -10.18 21.53 -20.93
C LYS A 479 -9.76 21.16 -19.50
N PHE A 480 -9.00 22.01 -18.78
CA PHE A 480 -8.43 21.61 -17.48
C PHE A 480 -8.84 22.51 -16.32
N TRP A 481 -9.42 21.85 -15.33
CA TRP A 481 -9.59 22.38 -13.99
C TRP A 481 -8.25 22.53 -13.29
N ILE A 482 -8.03 23.74 -12.76
CA ILE A 482 -6.89 24.08 -11.93
C ILE A 482 -7.30 23.81 -10.49
N GLN A 483 -6.56 22.92 -9.83
CA GLN A 483 -6.63 22.75 -8.39
C GLN A 483 -5.96 23.95 -7.73
N TRP A 484 -6.74 24.82 -7.11
CA TRP A 484 -6.24 25.93 -6.33
C TRP A 484 -6.29 25.59 -4.85
N LEU A 485 -5.12 25.26 -4.29
CA LEU A 485 -4.93 24.95 -2.88
C LEU A 485 -4.52 26.22 -2.12
N MET A 486 -5.22 26.53 -1.04
CA MET A 486 -5.01 27.72 -0.21
C MET A 486 -4.89 27.32 1.26
N PRO A 487 -3.73 27.52 1.90
CA PRO A 487 -3.62 27.42 3.35
C PRO A 487 -4.62 28.36 4.04
N LEU A 488 -5.41 27.86 4.99
CA LEU A 488 -6.32 28.70 5.75
C LEU A 488 -5.57 29.75 6.59
N ALA A 489 -4.32 29.46 6.95
CA ALA A 489 -3.43 30.41 7.61
C ALA A 489 -3.22 31.69 6.79
N ASP A 490 -3.21 31.63 5.46
CA ASP A 490 -3.00 32.79 4.59
C ASP A 490 -4.13 33.82 4.72
N PHE A 491 -5.37 33.36 4.96
CA PHE A 491 -6.50 34.25 5.24
C PHE A 491 -6.29 34.99 6.57
N THR A 492 -5.88 34.28 7.62
CA THR A 492 -5.60 34.92 8.92
C THR A 492 -4.35 35.79 8.92
N ALA A 493 -3.37 35.50 8.06
CA ALA A 493 -2.22 36.36 7.83
C ALA A 493 -2.63 37.66 7.13
N ALA A 494 -3.56 37.58 6.16
CA ALA A 494 -4.13 38.75 5.49
C ALA A 494 -5.04 39.59 6.41
N ASN A 495 -5.79 38.96 7.32
CA ASN A 495 -6.55 39.65 8.38
C ASN A 495 -6.55 38.84 9.69
N PRO A 496 -5.71 39.21 10.68
CA PRO A 496 -5.63 38.50 11.96
C PRO A 496 -6.90 38.57 12.83
N GLN A 497 -7.90 39.35 12.45
CA GLN A 497 -9.18 39.44 13.16
C GLN A 497 -10.22 38.44 12.64
N LEU A 498 -9.98 37.79 11.50
CA LEU A 498 -10.88 36.78 10.93
C LEU A 498 -10.96 35.54 11.85
N ASN A 499 -12.17 35.17 12.26
CA ASN A 499 -12.41 33.99 13.07
C ASN A 499 -12.85 32.79 12.21
N LEU A 500 -11.92 31.86 11.95
CA LEU A 500 -12.18 30.64 11.19
C LEU A 500 -13.21 29.69 11.84
N THR A 501 -13.51 29.83 13.13
CA THR A 501 -14.53 28.99 13.80
C THR A 501 -15.97 29.41 13.49
N GLN A 502 -16.16 30.57 12.83
CA GLN A 502 -17.48 31.18 12.64
C GLN A 502 -17.65 31.78 11.24
N ILE A 503 -17.17 31.09 10.20
CA ILE A 503 -17.29 31.53 8.80
C ILE A 503 -18.77 31.55 8.39
N THR A 504 -19.24 32.68 7.87
CA THR A 504 -20.63 32.86 7.42
C THR A 504 -20.76 32.98 5.92
N THR A 505 -19.73 33.47 5.23
CA THR A 505 -19.72 33.51 3.76
C THR A 505 -18.35 33.16 3.17
N MET A 506 -18.39 32.68 1.93
CA MET A 506 -17.24 32.49 1.06
C MET A 506 -17.57 33.13 -0.31
N SER A 507 -16.67 33.95 -0.82
CA SER A 507 -16.84 34.61 -2.13
C SER A 507 -15.70 34.24 -3.08
N ILE A 508 -16.02 34.06 -4.36
CA ILE A 508 -15.04 33.86 -5.43
C ILE A 508 -15.13 35.07 -6.34
N SER A 509 -14.05 35.84 -6.43
CA SER A 509 -13.97 37.05 -7.23
C SER A 509 -13.00 36.86 -8.39
N ILE A 510 -13.41 37.25 -9.59
CA ILE A 510 -12.64 37.16 -10.83
C ILE A 510 -12.56 38.56 -11.44
N ASP A 511 -11.35 39.02 -11.73
CA ASP A 511 -11.08 40.26 -12.46
C ASP A 511 -10.63 39.93 -13.89
N MET A 512 -11.32 40.50 -14.88
CA MET A 512 -11.14 40.30 -16.31
C MET A 512 -10.91 41.63 -17.03
N VAL A 513 -10.08 41.62 -18.06
CA VAL A 513 -10.02 42.72 -19.04
C VAL A 513 -11.11 42.48 -20.08
N GLY A 514 -12.28 43.10 -19.86
CA GLY A 514 -13.45 42.93 -20.73
C GLY A 514 -14.44 41.89 -20.19
N SER A 515 -14.71 40.85 -20.97
CA SER A 515 -15.64 39.77 -20.59
C SER A 515 -15.00 38.40 -20.77
N GLY A 516 -15.41 37.43 -19.96
CA GLY A 516 -14.94 36.04 -20.05
C GLY A 516 -15.84 35.10 -19.26
N LYS A 517 -15.55 33.79 -19.28
CA LYS A 517 -16.25 32.78 -18.48
C LYS A 517 -15.28 32.00 -17.61
N VAL A 518 -15.63 31.80 -16.35
CA VAL A 518 -14.88 30.95 -15.42
C VAL A 518 -15.81 29.91 -14.84
N TYR A 519 -15.36 28.66 -14.86
CA TYR A 519 -16.04 27.54 -14.24
C TYR A 519 -15.45 27.33 -12.85
N VAL A 520 -16.30 27.02 -11.87
CA VAL A 520 -15.95 26.70 -10.49
C VAL A 520 -16.62 25.39 -10.11
N ASP A 521 -15.88 24.49 -9.49
CA ASP A 521 -16.37 23.21 -9.03
C ASP A 521 -15.62 22.73 -7.79
N SER A 522 -16.18 21.74 -7.09
CA SER A 522 -15.51 20.87 -6.14
C SER A 522 -14.67 21.65 -5.12
N ILE A 523 -15.38 22.35 -4.25
CA ILE A 523 -14.84 23.13 -3.14
C ILE A 523 -14.81 22.24 -1.91
N TYR A 524 -13.61 22.05 -1.37
CA TYR A 524 -13.36 21.11 -0.29
C TYR A 524 -12.41 21.73 0.74
N LEU A 525 -12.63 21.34 1.99
CA LEU A 525 -11.68 21.53 3.08
C LEU A 525 -10.80 20.29 3.19
N TYR A 526 -9.50 20.49 3.38
CA TYR A 526 -8.54 19.41 3.58
C TYR A 526 -7.77 19.58 4.88
N SER A 527 -7.32 18.47 5.46
CA SER A 527 -6.28 18.50 6.50
C SER A 527 -4.92 18.84 5.89
N SER A 528 -3.92 19.03 6.76
CA SER A 528 -2.52 19.06 6.32
C SER A 528 -2.21 17.73 5.62
N GLY A 529 -1.50 17.80 4.49
CA GLY A 529 -1.34 16.64 3.62
C GLY A 529 0.01 16.61 2.93
N CYS A 530 0.30 15.50 2.27
CA CYS A 530 1.53 15.35 1.54
C CYS A 530 1.36 15.84 0.11
N TYR A 531 1.95 17.00 -0.17
CA TYR A 531 1.88 17.63 -1.48
C TYR A 531 3.29 17.77 -2.05
N TYR A 532 3.58 17.00 -3.10
CA TYR A 532 4.90 16.99 -3.75
C TYR A 532 5.35 18.41 -4.12
N GLY A 533 6.54 18.80 -3.63
CA GLY A 533 7.13 20.12 -3.90
C GLY A 533 6.52 21.27 -3.09
N LYS A 534 5.66 20.99 -2.10
CA LYS A 534 5.12 22.00 -1.16
C LYS A 534 5.71 21.89 0.25
N SER A 535 6.18 20.71 0.66
CA SER A 535 6.86 20.49 1.94
C SER A 535 8.36 20.81 1.81
N ALA A 536 8.83 21.85 2.53
CA ALA A 536 10.26 22.18 2.55
C ALA A 536 11.06 21.08 3.24
N GLY A 537 12.22 20.70 2.68
CA GLY A 537 13.10 19.66 3.23
C GLY A 537 12.71 18.21 2.88
N ASP A 538 11.45 17.95 2.52
CA ASP A 538 11.00 16.69 1.90
C ASP A 538 11.32 16.75 0.40
N LEU A 539 12.52 16.29 0.06
CA LEU A 539 13.04 16.35 -1.29
C LEU A 539 12.56 15.16 -2.11
N ASN A 540 12.22 14.01 -1.55
CA ASN A 540 11.77 12.86 -2.33
C ASN A 540 10.23 12.82 -2.51
N GLY A 541 9.49 13.62 -1.74
CA GLY A 541 8.03 13.69 -1.74
C GLY A 541 7.34 12.53 -1.04
N ASP A 542 8.03 11.85 -0.12
CA ASP A 542 7.52 10.72 0.67
C ASP A 542 6.93 11.14 2.03
N CYS A 543 6.81 12.45 2.23
CA CYS A 543 6.22 13.09 3.40
C CYS A 543 7.06 12.94 4.67
N MET A 544 8.26 12.37 4.58
CA MET A 544 9.21 12.28 5.68
C MET A 544 10.43 13.12 5.32
N ILE A 545 11.04 13.76 6.31
CA ILE A 545 12.40 14.25 6.12
C ILE A 545 13.33 13.24 6.76
N ASP A 546 14.06 12.51 5.95
CA ASP A 546 14.95 11.48 6.44
C ASP A 546 16.29 11.39 5.69
N ILE A 547 16.95 10.25 5.86
CA ILE A 547 18.26 10.01 5.27
C ILE A 547 18.23 10.01 3.74
N ASP A 548 17.09 9.76 3.12
CA ASP A 548 16.93 9.82 1.68
C ASP A 548 16.90 11.27 1.18
N ASP A 549 16.26 12.19 1.90
CA ASP A 549 16.31 13.64 1.59
C ASP A 549 17.69 14.22 1.83
N TYR A 550 18.32 13.87 2.97
CA TYR A 550 19.70 14.25 3.21
C TYR A 550 20.61 13.70 2.11
N SER A 551 20.35 12.48 1.63
CA SER A 551 21.13 11.89 0.54
C SER A 551 20.92 12.62 -0.78
N ILE A 552 19.74 13.22 -1.02
CA ILE A 552 19.49 14.07 -2.18
C ILE A 552 20.24 15.39 -2.03
N MET A 553 20.11 16.07 -0.89
CA MET A 553 20.76 17.35 -0.63
C MET A 553 22.29 17.23 -0.60
N ALA A 554 22.84 16.19 0.04
CA ALA A 554 24.28 15.96 0.16
C ALA A 554 24.97 15.72 -1.20
N ARG A 555 24.25 15.23 -2.22
CA ARG A 555 24.77 15.12 -3.61
C ARG A 555 24.99 16.47 -4.27
N SER A 556 24.27 17.49 -3.79
CA SER A 556 24.32 18.86 -4.25
C SER A 556 25.22 19.76 -3.37
N TRP A 557 25.75 19.25 -2.26
CA TRP A 557 26.50 20.03 -1.27
C TRP A 557 27.64 20.87 -1.88
N LEU A 558 27.61 22.18 -1.62
CA LEU A 558 28.52 23.20 -2.14
C LEU A 558 28.57 23.28 -3.68
N LYS A 559 27.55 22.79 -4.36
CA LYS A 559 27.40 22.95 -5.81
C LYS A 559 26.38 24.05 -6.09
N SER A 560 26.72 24.88 -7.08
CA SER A 560 25.81 25.87 -7.67
C SER A 560 25.09 25.30 -8.90
N ASP A 561 24.11 26.03 -9.39
CA ASP A 561 23.46 25.71 -10.67
C ASP A 561 24.47 25.69 -11.85
N PRO A 562 24.49 24.61 -12.65
CA PRO A 562 25.40 24.48 -13.78
C PRO A 562 24.89 25.28 -14.98
N ALA A 563 25.67 26.26 -15.43
CA ALA A 563 25.26 27.16 -16.51
C ALA A 563 25.41 26.58 -17.93
N THR A 564 26.08 25.44 -18.13
CA THR A 564 26.32 24.87 -19.48
C THR A 564 26.68 23.39 -19.44
N PRO A 565 26.13 22.55 -20.34
CA PRO A 565 26.54 21.14 -20.45
C PRO A 565 27.95 20.99 -21.03
N THR A 566 28.68 19.98 -20.55
CA THR A 566 30.07 19.68 -20.92
C THR A 566 30.19 18.88 -22.23
N ALA A 567 29.16 18.13 -22.61
CA ALA A 567 29.09 17.38 -23.87
C ALA A 567 28.05 17.99 -24.82
N GLN A 568 28.32 17.88 -26.13
CA GLN A 568 27.43 18.33 -27.19
C GLN A 568 26.58 17.16 -27.72
N PRO A 569 25.32 17.39 -28.13
CA PRO A 569 24.50 16.35 -28.74
C PRO A 569 25.06 15.94 -30.10
N ILE A 570 24.87 14.69 -30.47
CA ILE A 570 25.14 14.16 -31.82
C ILE A 570 23.91 14.19 -32.73
N VAL A 571 22.72 14.38 -32.14
CA VAL A 571 21.45 14.67 -32.82
C VAL A 571 20.74 15.73 -32.00
N TRP A 572 20.25 16.80 -32.63
CA TRP A 572 19.44 17.81 -31.96
C TRP A 572 18.34 18.34 -32.87
N TYR A 573 17.10 17.98 -32.59
CA TYR A 573 15.92 18.54 -33.22
C TYR A 573 15.28 19.56 -32.28
N GLN A 574 15.36 20.84 -32.67
CA GLN A 574 14.67 21.92 -31.96
C GLN A 574 13.18 21.95 -32.29
N PHE A 575 12.78 21.41 -33.44
CA PHE A 575 11.40 21.44 -33.92
C PHE A 575 10.81 22.86 -34.10
N ASP A 576 11.68 23.81 -34.47
CA ASP A 576 11.34 25.21 -34.75
C ASP A 576 10.77 25.44 -36.17
N GLU A 577 10.62 24.39 -36.98
CA GLU A 577 10.03 24.50 -38.30
C GLU A 577 8.58 25.00 -38.24
N THR A 578 8.14 25.68 -39.30
CA THR A 578 6.76 26.22 -39.40
C THR A 578 5.93 25.51 -40.46
N SER A 579 6.55 24.65 -41.27
CA SER A 579 5.91 23.88 -42.33
C SER A 579 6.84 22.79 -42.88
N GLY A 580 6.29 21.80 -43.58
CA GLY A 580 7.05 20.76 -44.26
C GLY A 580 7.01 19.41 -43.55
N SER A 581 7.86 18.49 -44.00
CA SER A 581 7.88 17.08 -43.57
C SER A 581 9.22 16.64 -42.97
N THR A 582 10.08 17.59 -42.61
CA THR A 582 11.44 17.32 -42.16
C THR A 582 11.78 18.16 -40.93
N ALA A 583 12.49 17.57 -39.97
CA ALA A 583 13.15 18.29 -38.88
C ALA A 583 14.65 18.35 -39.17
N ALA A 584 15.21 19.56 -39.20
CA ALA A 584 16.63 19.77 -39.41
C ALA A 584 17.43 19.43 -38.14
N ASP A 585 18.60 18.81 -38.31
CA ASP A 585 19.50 18.50 -37.20
C ASP A 585 20.42 19.68 -36.88
N SER A 586 20.19 20.30 -35.72
CA SER A 586 20.97 21.42 -35.20
C SER A 586 22.27 20.98 -34.50
N SER A 587 22.59 19.67 -34.45
CA SER A 587 23.86 19.18 -33.87
C SER A 587 25.08 19.45 -34.76
N GLY A 588 24.86 19.74 -36.05
CA GLY A 588 25.90 19.91 -37.06
C GLY A 588 26.34 18.62 -37.76
N ASN A 589 25.63 17.51 -37.57
CA ASN A 589 25.88 16.24 -38.25
C ASN A 589 24.90 15.93 -39.40
N ASP A 590 23.95 16.83 -39.66
CA ASP A 590 23.00 16.77 -40.78
C ASP A 590 22.06 15.53 -40.77
N TYR A 591 21.80 14.94 -39.60
CA TYR A 591 20.88 13.80 -39.46
C TYR A 591 19.41 14.22 -39.54
N THR A 592 18.95 14.65 -40.72
CA THR A 592 17.58 15.16 -40.91
C THR A 592 16.53 14.07 -40.68
N ALA A 593 15.56 14.31 -39.80
CA ALA A 593 14.42 13.42 -39.61
C ALA A 593 13.28 13.73 -40.59
N THR A 594 12.54 12.71 -40.99
CA THR A 594 11.44 12.80 -41.97
C THR A 594 10.13 12.26 -41.39
N ALA A 595 9.02 12.92 -41.68
CA ALA A 595 7.69 12.47 -41.27
C ALA A 595 7.24 11.23 -42.07
N LYS A 596 6.75 10.21 -41.37
CA LYS A 596 6.33 8.92 -41.93
C LYS A 596 4.98 8.46 -41.40
N ALA A 597 4.18 7.84 -42.28
CA ALA A 597 2.91 7.18 -41.95
C ALA A 597 2.71 5.95 -42.84
N GLY A 598 2.56 4.77 -42.23
CA GLY A 598 2.55 3.48 -42.92
C GLY A 598 3.83 3.21 -43.72
N GLY A 599 4.98 3.74 -43.32
CA GLY A 599 6.25 3.67 -44.05
C GLY A 599 6.40 4.68 -45.20
N GLU A 600 5.34 5.40 -45.56
CA GLU A 600 5.33 6.39 -46.64
C GLU A 600 5.59 7.81 -46.12
N ALA A 601 5.91 8.75 -47.00
CA ALA A 601 6.10 10.15 -46.63
C ALA A 601 4.80 10.79 -46.09
N ALA A 602 4.91 11.48 -44.95
CA ALA A 602 3.80 12.19 -44.31
C ALA A 602 4.10 13.70 -44.18
N THR A 603 3.14 14.47 -43.66
CA THR A 603 3.33 15.88 -43.30
C THR A 603 3.41 15.98 -41.78
N ALA A 604 4.39 16.74 -41.26
CA ALA A 604 4.49 17.00 -39.84
C ALA A 604 3.59 18.17 -39.43
N ILE A 605 3.10 18.14 -38.19
CA ILE A 605 2.34 19.20 -37.57
C ILE A 605 3.29 20.00 -36.68
N TRP A 606 3.44 21.28 -37.00
CA TRP A 606 4.31 22.22 -36.31
C TRP A 606 3.47 23.22 -35.52
N SER A 607 3.92 23.57 -34.32
CA SER A 607 3.24 24.49 -33.41
C SER A 607 4.21 25.57 -32.91
N ASP A 608 3.70 26.80 -32.72
CA ASP A 608 4.45 27.89 -32.10
C ASP A 608 4.37 27.88 -30.56
N GLN A 609 3.73 26.86 -29.98
CA GLN A 609 3.55 26.68 -28.53
C GLN A 609 4.66 25.83 -27.90
N GLY A 610 5.90 25.97 -28.38
CA GLY A 610 7.06 25.22 -27.89
C GLY A 610 7.45 25.58 -26.46
N LYS A 611 8.26 24.73 -25.83
CA LYS A 611 8.93 25.06 -24.57
C LYS A 611 9.91 26.22 -24.77
N SER A 612 10.56 26.25 -25.93
CA SER A 612 11.47 27.30 -26.36
C SER A 612 11.44 27.43 -27.89
N GLY A 613 10.68 28.39 -28.42
CA GLY A 613 10.49 28.52 -29.86
C GLY A 613 9.27 27.73 -30.33
N GLY A 614 9.40 26.99 -31.43
CA GLY A 614 8.38 26.09 -31.95
C GLY A 614 8.45 24.70 -31.31
N CYS A 615 7.53 23.81 -31.69
CA CYS A 615 7.58 22.40 -31.35
C CYS A 615 6.85 21.55 -32.39
N ILE A 616 6.99 20.22 -32.28
CA ILE A 616 6.25 19.26 -33.08
C ILE A 616 5.07 18.69 -32.29
N GLU A 617 3.92 18.53 -32.94
CA GLU A 617 2.71 17.95 -32.33
C GLU A 617 2.39 16.59 -32.95
N PHE A 618 2.37 15.54 -32.14
CA PHE A 618 1.95 14.22 -32.59
C PHE A 618 0.47 14.02 -32.28
N ASP A 619 -0.35 13.84 -33.33
CA ASP A 619 -1.78 13.51 -33.26
C ASP A 619 -2.05 12.00 -33.39
N GLY A 620 -0.98 11.22 -33.50
CA GLY A 620 -1.00 9.77 -33.68
C GLY A 620 -1.12 9.28 -35.13
N THR A 621 -1.12 10.17 -36.12
CA THR A 621 -1.21 9.79 -37.54
C THR A 621 0.15 9.60 -38.22
N TYR A 622 1.23 10.10 -37.62
CA TYR A 622 2.57 10.05 -38.18
C TYR A 622 3.66 10.01 -37.11
N CYS A 623 4.89 9.70 -37.52
CA CYS A 623 6.09 9.79 -36.69
C CYS A 623 7.25 10.45 -37.43
N MET A 624 8.27 10.87 -36.70
CA MET A 624 9.54 11.34 -37.29
C MET A 624 10.56 10.21 -37.28
N LYS A 625 11.18 9.93 -38.43
CA LYS A 625 12.22 8.89 -38.58
C LYS A 625 13.51 9.40 -39.19
N PHE A 626 14.63 8.84 -38.73
CA PHE A 626 15.96 9.04 -39.31
C PHE A 626 16.81 7.77 -39.19
N SER A 627 17.87 7.68 -39.99
CA SER A 627 18.73 6.50 -40.02
C SER A 627 19.60 6.41 -38.77
N GLY A 628 19.65 5.22 -38.17
CA GLY A 628 20.56 4.88 -37.09
C GLY A 628 21.96 4.46 -37.58
N THR A 629 22.10 4.13 -38.87
CA THR A 629 23.37 3.62 -39.43
C THR A 629 24.53 4.61 -39.36
N GLU A 630 24.24 5.90 -39.16
CA GLU A 630 25.22 6.99 -39.12
C GLU A 630 25.66 7.34 -37.69
N ILE A 631 24.97 6.82 -36.67
CA ILE A 631 25.23 7.04 -35.23
C ILE A 631 25.81 5.78 -34.56
N SER A 632 26.65 5.02 -35.28
CA SER A 632 27.23 3.72 -34.85
C SER A 632 28.07 3.75 -33.56
N ALA A 633 28.27 4.93 -32.96
CA ALA A 633 28.90 5.09 -31.65
C ALA A 633 27.93 4.76 -30.48
N LEU A 634 26.63 4.71 -30.72
CA LEU A 634 25.59 4.42 -29.72
C LEU A 634 25.44 2.91 -29.47
N SER A 635 26.46 2.30 -28.88
CA SER A 635 26.44 0.88 -28.49
C SER A 635 26.44 0.71 -26.97
N GLU A 636 27.34 1.41 -26.28
CA GLU A 636 27.61 1.19 -24.86
C GLU A 636 27.05 2.30 -23.97
N GLU A 637 27.02 3.54 -24.45
CA GLU A 637 26.53 4.70 -23.71
C GLU A 637 25.56 5.54 -24.53
N VAL A 638 24.54 6.09 -23.88
CA VAL A 638 23.62 7.05 -24.49
C VAL A 638 22.96 7.93 -23.43
N THR A 639 22.71 9.19 -23.81
CA THR A 639 21.68 10.02 -23.19
C THR A 639 20.68 10.47 -24.25
N VAL A 640 19.38 10.32 -23.99
CA VAL A 640 18.30 10.95 -24.77
C VAL A 640 17.62 11.98 -23.88
N SER A 641 17.49 13.22 -24.35
CA SER A 641 16.79 14.30 -23.64
C SER A 641 15.73 14.92 -24.55
N LEU A 642 14.61 15.32 -23.98
CA LEU A 642 13.52 15.98 -24.69
C LEU A 642 12.57 16.67 -23.70
N TRP A 643 11.83 17.65 -24.20
CA TRP A 643 10.67 18.21 -23.53
C TRP A 643 9.40 17.57 -24.07
N ILE A 644 8.46 17.27 -23.17
CA ILE A 644 7.14 16.78 -23.55
C ILE A 644 6.03 17.61 -22.90
N ASN A 645 4.92 17.75 -23.61
CA ASN A 645 3.64 18.20 -23.06
C ASN A 645 2.57 17.25 -23.61
N GLY A 646 2.34 16.16 -22.88
CA GLY A 646 1.45 15.08 -23.31
C GLY A 646 0.00 15.53 -23.33
N ASP A 647 -0.78 14.99 -24.27
CA ASP A 647 -2.20 15.29 -24.34
C ASP A 647 -2.90 14.75 -23.08
N PRO A 648 -3.44 15.61 -22.22
CA PRO A 648 -4.09 15.21 -20.98
C PRO A 648 -5.37 14.39 -21.12
N GLU A 649 -6.04 14.41 -22.29
CA GLU A 649 -7.21 13.56 -22.59
C GLU A 649 -6.82 12.14 -22.98
N VAL A 650 -5.59 11.95 -23.46
CA VAL A 650 -5.10 10.66 -23.95
C VAL A 650 -4.11 10.02 -22.97
N GLN A 651 -3.28 10.81 -22.30
CA GLN A 651 -2.26 10.31 -21.39
C GLN A 651 -2.82 10.07 -19.97
N PRO A 652 -2.45 8.97 -19.30
CA PRO A 652 -1.45 7.97 -19.70
C PRO A 652 -1.97 6.97 -20.73
N ALA A 653 -1.18 6.69 -21.78
CA ALA A 653 -1.54 5.73 -22.82
C ALA A 653 -0.48 4.63 -22.97
N ALA A 654 -0.83 3.50 -23.58
CA ALA A 654 0.13 2.44 -23.94
C ALA A 654 1.05 2.84 -25.13
N GLY A 655 1.35 4.13 -25.28
CA GLY A 655 2.07 4.72 -26.39
C GLY A 655 3.59 4.58 -26.27
N ILE A 656 4.27 4.75 -27.40
CA ILE A 656 5.74 4.87 -27.47
C ILE A 656 6.09 6.29 -27.88
N THR A 657 6.90 7.00 -27.07
CA THR A 657 7.33 8.36 -27.40
C THR A 657 8.54 8.38 -28.31
N PHE A 658 9.49 7.46 -28.11
CA PHE A 658 10.55 7.20 -29.08
C PHE A 658 11.00 5.74 -29.04
N ALA A 659 11.50 5.26 -30.18
CA ALA A 659 12.01 3.91 -30.35
C ALA A 659 13.20 3.88 -31.31
N ALA A 660 14.11 2.95 -31.08
CA ALA A 660 15.15 2.55 -32.00
C ALA A 660 15.17 1.03 -32.13
N ALA A 661 15.46 0.55 -33.34
CA ALA A 661 15.56 -0.86 -33.66
C ALA A 661 16.87 -1.20 -34.37
N ASP A 662 17.21 -2.50 -34.37
CA ASP A 662 18.41 -3.10 -34.98
C ASP A 662 18.32 -3.20 -36.50
N THR A 663 17.14 -3.00 -37.05
CA THR A 663 16.84 -3.02 -38.48
C THR A 663 15.78 -1.96 -38.81
N PRO A 664 15.75 -1.41 -40.03
CA PRO A 664 14.65 -0.54 -40.47
C PRO A 664 13.30 -1.25 -40.33
N MET A 665 12.33 -0.59 -39.71
CA MET A 665 11.03 -1.14 -39.30
C MET A 665 11.12 -2.37 -38.39
N GLY A 666 12.24 -2.53 -37.66
CA GLY A 666 12.44 -3.61 -36.70
C GLY A 666 11.52 -3.51 -35.48
N LEU A 667 11.43 -4.61 -34.73
CA LEU A 667 10.65 -4.73 -33.49
C LEU A 667 11.51 -4.74 -32.21
N ALA A 668 12.82 -4.93 -32.37
CA ALA A 668 13.75 -5.02 -31.25
C ALA A 668 13.86 -3.66 -30.55
N LYS A 669 13.57 -3.62 -29.24
CA LYS A 669 13.66 -2.40 -28.42
C LYS A 669 15.11 -2.06 -28.07
N GLN A 670 15.87 -1.59 -29.05
CA GLN A 670 17.28 -1.25 -28.86
C GLN A 670 17.45 -0.01 -27.99
N LEU A 671 16.55 0.97 -28.17
CA LEU A 671 16.42 2.16 -27.33
C LEU A 671 14.95 2.60 -27.37
N ASN A 672 14.20 2.53 -26.27
CA ASN A 672 12.76 2.77 -26.30
C ASN A 672 12.26 3.42 -25.01
N ALA A 673 11.38 4.41 -25.13
CA ALA A 673 10.74 5.03 -23.97
C ALA A 673 9.22 5.14 -24.11
N HIS A 674 8.57 4.98 -22.96
CA HIS A 674 7.13 5.18 -22.76
C HIS A 674 6.96 6.32 -21.76
N MET A 675 6.22 7.38 -22.09
CA MET A 675 6.10 8.57 -21.23
C MET A 675 4.66 9.05 -21.04
N PRO A 676 3.91 8.43 -20.11
CA PRO A 676 4.12 7.12 -19.50
C PRO A 676 3.33 6.04 -20.26
N TRP A 677 3.44 4.78 -19.83
CA TRP A 677 2.51 3.71 -20.21
C TRP A 677 1.12 3.91 -19.56
N SER A 678 0.10 3.14 -19.95
CA SER A 678 -1.26 3.21 -19.38
C SER A 678 -1.33 2.91 -17.87
N SER A 679 -0.27 2.37 -17.28
CA SER A 679 -0.11 2.15 -15.84
C SER A 679 0.56 3.32 -15.11
N SER A 680 0.71 4.47 -15.76
CA SER A 680 1.44 5.66 -15.29
C SER A 680 2.95 5.47 -15.09
N TYR A 681 3.50 4.30 -15.45
CA TYR A 681 4.94 4.09 -15.41
C TYR A 681 5.63 4.67 -16.64
N VAL A 682 6.63 5.51 -16.42
CA VAL A 682 7.64 5.85 -17.42
C VAL A 682 8.61 4.68 -17.51
N TYR A 683 8.83 4.16 -18.71
CA TYR A 683 9.76 3.05 -18.96
C TYR A 683 10.86 3.48 -19.90
N PHE A 684 12.07 3.01 -19.63
CA PHE A 684 13.21 3.14 -20.54
C PHE A 684 13.86 1.78 -20.78
N ASP A 685 13.65 1.25 -21.98
CA ASP A 685 14.07 -0.07 -22.44
C ASP A 685 15.30 0.05 -23.36
N THR A 686 16.33 -0.77 -23.15
CA THR A 686 17.58 -0.76 -23.95
C THR A 686 18.09 -2.17 -24.27
N GLY A 687 18.79 -2.30 -25.40
CA GLY A 687 19.51 -3.52 -25.80
C GLY A 687 18.60 -4.74 -26.03
N GLY A 688 17.39 -4.51 -26.53
CA GLY A 688 16.40 -5.55 -26.75
C GLY A 688 16.73 -6.48 -27.92
N ASP A 689 16.50 -7.78 -27.76
CA ASP A 689 16.78 -8.83 -28.78
C ASP A 689 15.52 -9.62 -29.20
N ASN A 690 14.33 -9.04 -29.02
CA ASN A 690 13.00 -9.65 -29.13
C ASN A 690 12.67 -10.73 -28.08
N THR A 691 13.60 -11.08 -27.19
CA THR A 691 13.34 -12.01 -26.07
C THR A 691 13.48 -11.35 -24.70
N SER A 692 14.37 -10.37 -24.59
CA SER A 692 14.66 -9.64 -23.35
C SER A 692 15.27 -8.27 -23.65
N TYR A 693 15.22 -7.36 -22.68
CA TYR A 693 15.82 -6.02 -22.71
C TYR A 693 16.19 -5.57 -21.30
N ASP A 694 17.07 -4.58 -21.20
CA ASP A 694 17.33 -3.86 -19.94
C ASP A 694 16.27 -2.78 -19.72
N ARG A 695 15.79 -2.64 -18.48
CA ARG A 695 14.75 -1.67 -18.11
C ARG A 695 15.07 -0.94 -16.81
N VAL A 696 14.76 0.35 -16.81
CA VAL A 696 14.49 1.16 -15.62
C VAL A 696 13.08 1.74 -15.75
N SER A 697 12.40 1.94 -14.62
CA SER A 697 11.01 2.42 -14.59
C SER A 697 10.75 3.36 -13.42
N TRP A 698 9.85 4.31 -13.62
CA TRP A 698 9.40 5.25 -12.58
C TRP A 698 7.87 5.39 -12.63
N LEU A 699 7.19 5.32 -11.48
CA LEU A 699 5.76 5.60 -11.40
C LEU A 699 5.58 7.12 -11.39
N ALA A 700 5.09 7.68 -12.50
CA ALA A 700 4.99 9.11 -12.68
C ALA A 700 3.63 9.65 -12.21
N PRO A 701 3.57 10.74 -11.41
CA PRO A 701 2.34 11.46 -11.16
C PRO A 701 1.86 12.16 -12.43
N ALA A 702 0.57 12.50 -12.51
CA ALA A 702 -0.04 13.08 -13.71
C ALA A 702 0.68 14.34 -14.22
N GLN A 703 1.09 15.22 -13.30
CA GLN A 703 1.79 16.47 -13.57
C GLN A 703 3.14 16.26 -14.29
N ALA A 704 3.72 15.07 -14.18
CA ALA A 704 5.03 14.77 -14.77
C ALA A 704 4.97 14.50 -16.28
N TYR A 705 3.79 14.32 -16.87
CA TYR A 705 3.66 13.99 -18.30
C TYR A 705 2.50 14.69 -19.00
N LYS A 706 1.62 15.34 -18.24
CA LYS A 706 0.54 16.21 -18.74
C LYS A 706 0.41 17.44 -17.83
N TYR A 707 -0.32 18.45 -18.29
CA TYR A 707 -0.55 19.74 -17.60
C TYR A 707 0.65 20.71 -17.59
N GLY A 708 1.56 20.59 -18.57
CA GLY A 708 2.69 21.50 -18.73
C GLY A 708 3.87 20.84 -19.43
N TRP A 709 4.87 21.67 -19.78
CA TRP A 709 6.12 21.19 -20.32
C TRP A 709 6.96 20.51 -19.24
N ASN A 710 7.40 19.28 -19.52
CA ASN A 710 8.21 18.45 -18.65
C ASN A 710 9.47 18.00 -19.37
N HIS A 711 10.64 18.23 -18.77
CA HIS A 711 11.91 17.79 -19.31
C HIS A 711 12.20 16.36 -18.85
N TYR A 712 12.52 15.47 -19.78
CA TYR A 712 13.01 14.12 -19.49
C TYR A 712 14.42 13.93 -20.02
N ALA A 713 15.23 13.21 -19.25
CA ALA A 713 16.48 12.64 -19.76
C ALA A 713 16.63 11.18 -19.34
N PHE A 714 17.00 10.34 -20.30
CA PHE A 714 17.20 8.91 -20.14
C PHE A 714 18.66 8.58 -20.39
N THR A 715 19.32 7.94 -19.43
CA THR A 715 20.75 7.59 -19.58
C THR A 715 21.00 6.11 -19.44
N LYS A 716 22.00 5.62 -20.17
CA LYS A 716 22.47 4.24 -20.14
C LYS A 716 23.99 4.21 -20.27
N ASN A 717 24.62 3.40 -19.45
CA ASN A 717 26.03 3.04 -19.54
C ASN A 717 26.18 1.53 -19.30
N ALA A 718 26.35 0.78 -20.38
CA ALA A 718 26.49 -0.68 -20.34
C ALA A 718 27.82 -1.13 -19.72
N GLN A 719 28.86 -0.28 -19.71
CA GLN A 719 30.14 -0.60 -19.08
C GLN A 719 30.02 -0.60 -17.55
N THR A 720 29.35 0.40 -16.99
CA THR A 720 29.09 0.50 -15.54
C THR A 720 27.85 -0.30 -15.11
N GLY A 721 26.99 -0.66 -16.07
CA GLY A 721 25.71 -1.32 -15.85
C GLY A 721 24.61 -0.38 -15.33
N GLN A 722 24.79 0.94 -15.44
CA GLN A 722 23.84 1.93 -14.92
C GLN A 722 22.83 2.36 -15.99
N GLN A 723 21.58 2.50 -15.59
CA GLN A 723 20.51 3.04 -16.41
C GLN A 723 19.60 3.94 -15.54
N LYS A 724 19.25 5.14 -16.02
CA LYS A 724 18.59 6.16 -15.19
C LYS A 724 17.50 6.92 -15.95
N ILE A 725 16.55 7.45 -15.19
CA ILE A 725 15.52 8.39 -15.66
C ILE A 725 15.62 9.66 -14.83
N TYR A 726 15.67 10.80 -15.51
CA TYR A 726 15.62 12.13 -14.92
C TYR A 726 14.35 12.84 -15.40
N HIS A 727 13.71 13.56 -14.49
CA HIS A 727 12.55 14.42 -14.74
C HIS A 727 12.84 15.80 -14.19
N ASN A 728 12.68 16.84 -15.01
CA ASN A 728 12.92 18.24 -14.65
C ASN A 728 14.29 18.45 -13.98
N GLY A 729 15.33 17.83 -14.55
CA GLY A 729 16.72 17.91 -14.06
C GLY A 729 17.05 16.97 -12.89
N SER A 730 16.04 16.40 -12.23
CA SER A 730 16.20 15.56 -11.04
C SER A 730 16.20 14.06 -11.37
N LEU A 731 17.03 13.27 -10.69
CA LEU A 731 17.03 11.81 -10.84
C LEU A 731 15.79 11.21 -10.16
N VAL A 732 14.94 10.51 -10.92
CA VAL A 732 13.69 9.91 -10.41
C VAL A 732 13.69 8.38 -10.42
N ALA A 733 14.56 7.74 -11.21
CA ALA A 733 14.78 6.30 -11.13
C ALA A 733 16.20 5.91 -11.58
N SER A 734 16.70 4.82 -10.99
CA SER A 734 17.97 4.20 -11.40
C SER A 734 17.92 2.68 -11.29
N ALA A 735 18.63 1.99 -12.17
CA ALA A 735 18.81 0.55 -12.14
C ALA A 735 20.28 0.20 -12.43
N SER A 736 20.80 -0.81 -11.73
CA SER A 736 22.15 -1.35 -11.92
C SER A 736 22.12 -2.71 -12.62
N GLY A 737 23.28 -3.20 -13.05
CA GLY A 737 23.41 -4.49 -13.76
C GLY A 737 22.87 -4.47 -15.20
N ARG A 738 22.52 -3.29 -15.73
CA ARG A 738 21.99 -3.07 -17.08
C ARG A 738 23.12 -3.00 -18.10
N THR A 739 23.61 -4.16 -18.53
CA THR A 739 24.84 -4.30 -19.35
C THR A 739 24.60 -4.66 -20.82
N LYS A 740 23.34 -4.81 -21.26
CA LYS A 740 23.05 -5.11 -22.68
C LYS A 740 23.50 -3.96 -23.57
N LEU A 741 24.21 -4.31 -24.63
CA LEU A 741 24.62 -3.40 -25.70
C LEU A 741 23.45 -3.09 -26.62
N MET A 742 23.52 -1.94 -27.28
CA MET A 742 22.53 -1.53 -28.29
C MET A 742 23.12 -1.69 -29.69
N ASP A 743 22.25 -2.01 -30.64
CA ASP A 743 22.55 -1.98 -32.07
C ASP A 743 21.44 -1.19 -32.77
N ILE A 744 21.75 0.01 -33.27
CA ILE A 744 20.74 0.97 -33.74
C ILE A 744 20.88 1.17 -35.24
N ALA A 745 19.84 0.82 -35.99
CA ALA A 745 19.75 0.99 -37.43
C ALA A 745 18.68 2.02 -37.86
N GLU A 746 17.64 2.23 -37.07
CA GLU A 746 16.58 3.23 -37.33
C GLU A 746 16.04 3.76 -36.01
N ILE A 747 15.71 5.06 -35.96
CA ILE A 747 15.05 5.71 -34.83
C ILE A 747 13.73 6.33 -35.30
N ALA A 748 12.69 6.24 -34.46
CA ALA A 748 11.41 6.87 -34.61
C ALA A 748 11.03 7.69 -33.35
N ILE A 749 10.40 8.84 -33.55
CA ILE A 749 9.81 9.71 -32.50
C ILE A 749 8.30 9.80 -32.77
N GLY A 750 7.49 9.57 -31.74
CA GLY A 750 6.03 9.56 -31.79
C GLY A 750 5.39 8.17 -31.87
N MET A 751 6.15 7.12 -32.22
CA MET A 751 5.71 5.72 -32.20
C MET A 751 6.91 4.74 -32.35
N SER A 752 6.61 3.44 -32.44
CA SER A 752 7.59 2.39 -32.81
C SER A 752 8.12 2.55 -34.25
N THR A 753 9.32 2.04 -34.51
CA THR A 753 9.96 2.02 -35.84
C THR A 753 9.13 1.28 -36.90
N ASN A 754 8.34 0.28 -36.53
CA ASN A 754 7.44 -0.40 -37.46
C ASN A 754 6.03 0.21 -37.54
N GLU A 755 5.78 1.29 -36.79
CA GLU A 755 4.53 2.06 -36.79
C GLU A 755 3.29 1.24 -36.36
N ALA A 756 3.50 0.15 -35.60
CA ALA A 756 2.42 -0.74 -35.17
C ALA A 756 2.02 -0.59 -33.69
N SER A 757 2.75 0.25 -32.94
CA SER A 757 2.40 0.57 -31.55
C SER A 757 1.27 1.59 -31.47
N THR A 758 0.62 1.67 -30.32
CA THR A 758 -0.13 2.87 -29.96
C THR A 758 0.81 4.09 -30.09
N PRO A 759 0.40 5.16 -30.78
CA PRO A 759 1.23 6.34 -30.92
C PRO A 759 1.26 7.17 -29.64
N TYR A 760 2.29 7.99 -29.49
CA TYR A 760 2.28 9.08 -28.53
C TYR A 760 1.44 10.23 -29.07
N ILE A 761 0.55 10.77 -28.23
CA ILE A 761 -0.24 11.96 -28.53
C ILE A 761 0.17 13.07 -27.56
N GLY A 762 0.57 14.20 -28.12
CA GLY A 762 1.11 15.34 -27.38
C GLY A 762 2.20 16.09 -28.15
N ARG A 763 2.74 17.13 -27.53
CA ARG A 763 3.82 17.96 -28.09
C ARG A 763 5.19 17.52 -27.59
N VAL A 764 6.18 17.59 -28.46
CA VAL A 764 7.59 17.31 -28.16
C VAL A 764 8.45 18.47 -28.64
N ASP A 765 9.44 18.84 -27.84
CA ASP A 765 10.38 19.91 -28.14
C ASP A 765 11.81 19.49 -27.74
N ASP A 766 12.80 20.08 -28.40
CA ASP A 766 14.21 20.01 -28.00
C ASP A 766 14.78 18.58 -27.84
N PHE A 767 14.48 17.69 -28.80
CA PHE A 767 14.92 16.29 -28.78
C PHE A 767 16.41 16.16 -29.09
N ARG A 768 17.17 15.60 -28.15
CA ARG A 768 18.63 15.50 -28.18
C ARG A 768 19.10 14.06 -27.93
N ILE A 769 20.10 13.60 -28.69
CA ILE A 769 20.83 12.35 -28.42
C ILE A 769 22.31 12.66 -28.21
N TYR A 770 22.90 12.04 -27.19
CA TYR A 770 24.32 12.07 -26.86
C TYR A 770 24.86 10.65 -26.88
N ASN A 771 26.11 10.47 -27.32
CA ASN A 771 26.82 9.18 -27.34
C ASN A 771 27.62 8.89 -26.06
N VAL A 772 27.26 9.54 -24.96
CA VAL A 772 27.87 9.41 -23.64
C VAL A 772 26.77 9.41 -22.58
N GLU A 773 27.02 8.82 -21.41
CA GLU A 773 26.20 9.05 -20.24
C GLU A 773 26.47 10.46 -19.69
N LEU A 774 25.54 11.40 -19.95
CA LEU A 774 25.62 12.74 -19.36
C LEU A 774 25.62 12.68 -17.83
N SER A 775 26.38 13.58 -17.21
CA SER A 775 26.36 13.74 -15.76
C SER A 775 25.05 14.38 -15.29
N ALA A 776 24.73 14.24 -14.01
CA ALA A 776 23.56 14.91 -13.43
C ALA A 776 23.65 16.45 -13.57
N ASP A 777 24.85 17.01 -13.51
CA ASP A 777 25.07 18.46 -13.66
C ASP A 777 24.80 18.89 -15.13
N ASP A 778 25.19 18.08 -16.12
CA ASP A 778 24.85 18.37 -17.52
C ASP A 778 23.35 18.28 -17.79
N ILE A 779 22.68 17.27 -17.19
CA ILE A 779 21.23 17.08 -17.31
C ILE A 779 20.45 18.23 -16.68
N LEU A 780 20.89 18.70 -15.52
CA LEU A 780 20.30 19.86 -14.86
C LEU A 780 20.46 21.11 -15.73
N ALA A 781 21.65 21.35 -16.28
CA ALA A 781 21.93 22.49 -17.16
C ALA A 781 21.02 22.52 -18.40
N ILE A 782 20.80 21.38 -19.06
CA ILE A 782 19.93 21.32 -20.25
C ILE A 782 18.43 21.38 -19.91
N SER A 783 18.06 21.09 -18.66
CA SER A 783 16.67 21.16 -18.19
C SER A 783 16.24 22.57 -17.80
N GLY A 784 17.19 23.46 -17.44
CA GLY A 784 16.89 24.81 -16.97
C GLY A 784 16.16 24.88 -15.61
N TYR A 785 16.08 23.77 -14.88
CA TYR A 785 15.58 23.74 -13.51
C TYR A 785 16.68 24.05 -12.49
N PRO A 786 16.34 24.66 -11.34
CA PRO A 786 17.30 24.88 -10.26
C PRO A 786 17.71 23.56 -9.61
N ARG A 787 18.91 23.54 -9.01
CA ARG A 787 19.45 22.39 -8.30
C ARG A 787 18.59 22.06 -7.08
N ARG A 788 18.18 20.80 -6.96
CA ARG A 788 17.51 20.29 -5.77
C ARG A 788 18.40 20.41 -4.53
N GLY A 789 17.81 20.93 -3.46
CA GLY A 789 18.45 21.10 -2.15
C GLY A 789 18.79 22.53 -1.80
N ASP A 790 18.63 23.49 -2.72
CA ASP A 790 18.67 24.93 -2.43
C ASP A 790 17.23 25.39 -2.22
N PHE A 791 16.81 25.41 -0.96
CA PHE A 791 15.46 25.80 -0.54
C PHE A 791 15.47 26.90 0.52
N ALA A 792 16.65 27.29 1.03
CA ALA A 792 16.84 28.57 1.70
C ALA A 792 16.70 29.73 0.71
N GLY A 793 17.01 29.51 -0.58
CA GLY A 793 16.80 30.46 -1.67
C GLY A 793 17.63 31.74 -1.51
N ASP A 794 18.77 31.65 -0.83
CA ASP A 794 19.58 32.78 -0.40
C ASP A 794 20.82 33.02 -1.26
N ASP A 795 21.43 31.99 -1.87
CA ASP A 795 22.66 32.20 -2.66
C ASP A 795 22.93 31.31 -3.89
N ASP A 796 21.94 30.55 -4.39
CA ASP A 796 22.06 29.60 -5.50
C ASP A 796 23.02 28.40 -5.20
N PHE A 797 23.42 28.20 -3.94
CA PHE A 797 24.22 27.05 -3.48
C PHE A 797 23.43 26.19 -2.51
N VAL A 798 23.67 24.87 -2.58
CA VAL A 798 23.23 23.96 -1.51
C VAL A 798 24.25 23.97 -0.37
N ASP A 799 23.91 24.54 0.77
CA ASP A 799 24.88 24.81 1.82
C ASP A 799 24.33 24.60 3.26
N SER A 800 25.02 25.16 4.26
CA SER A 800 24.62 25.05 5.66
C SER A 800 23.27 25.69 6.00
N ALA A 801 22.82 26.69 5.25
CA ALA A 801 21.50 27.28 5.40
C ALA A 801 20.42 26.28 5.01
N ASP A 802 20.60 25.55 3.91
CA ASP A 802 19.69 24.48 3.48
C ASP A 802 19.72 23.30 4.45
N PHE A 803 20.90 22.86 4.88
CA PHE A 803 20.96 21.83 5.92
C PHE A 803 20.18 22.23 7.18
N GLY A 804 20.11 23.53 7.49
CA GLY A 804 19.29 24.05 8.58
C GLY A 804 17.82 23.67 8.45
N VAL A 805 17.18 23.92 7.30
CA VAL A 805 15.75 23.61 7.10
C VAL A 805 15.49 22.10 7.11
N LEU A 806 16.41 21.31 6.51
CA LEU A 806 16.29 19.85 6.53
C LEU A 806 16.48 19.29 7.95
N ALA A 807 17.43 19.82 8.72
CA ALA A 807 17.68 19.40 10.09
C ALA A 807 16.52 19.76 11.03
N ASP A 808 15.81 20.86 10.78
CA ASP A 808 14.67 21.29 11.59
C ASP A 808 13.50 20.30 11.55
N GLY A 809 13.35 19.53 10.46
CA GLY A 809 12.31 18.50 10.32
C GLY A 809 12.80 17.05 10.37
N TRP A 810 14.03 16.79 10.80
CA TRP A 810 14.64 15.45 10.73
C TRP A 810 13.83 14.34 11.42
N LEU A 811 13.60 13.23 10.71
CA LEU A 811 12.78 12.07 11.09
C LEU A 811 11.34 12.43 11.46
N SER A 812 10.85 13.57 10.98
CA SER A 812 9.46 13.98 11.14
C SER A 812 8.71 13.83 9.84
N GLN A 813 7.42 13.55 9.97
CA GLN A 813 6.49 13.68 8.86
C GLN A 813 6.26 15.18 8.62
N VAL A 814 6.45 15.64 7.39
CA VAL A 814 6.26 17.05 7.02
C VAL A 814 5.07 17.16 6.09
N LEU A 815 3.97 17.61 6.67
CA LEU A 815 2.72 17.89 5.97
C LEU A 815 2.66 19.35 5.56
N TRP A 816 2.05 19.62 4.42
CA TRP A 816 1.76 20.96 3.94
C TRP A 816 0.24 21.22 3.96
N PRO A 817 -0.20 22.40 4.44
CA PRO A 817 0.57 23.39 5.16
C PRO A 817 0.96 22.84 6.54
N ALA A 818 2.09 23.31 7.08
CA ALA A 818 2.51 22.93 8.43
C ALA A 818 1.47 23.41 9.46
N GLU A 819 1.11 22.55 10.41
CA GLU A 819 0.14 22.83 11.48
C GLU A 819 0.65 23.74 12.59
#